data_AF-A0A8H4H2W1-F1
#
_entry.id   AF-A0A8H4H2W1-F1
#
_cell.length_a   1.000
_cell.length_b   1.000
_cell.length_c   1.000
_cell.angle_alpha   90.00
_cell.angle_beta   90.00
_cell.angle_gamma   90.00
#
_symmetry.space_group_name_H-M   'P 1'
#
loop_
_entity.id
_entity.type
_entity.pdbx_description
1 polymer ?
#
loop_
_entity_poly.entity_id
_entity_poly.type
_entity_poly.pdbx_seq_one_letter_code
_entity_poly.pdbx_strand_id
1 'polypeptide(L)'
;MFENVVTPRLHVKQSWVQPIANFPVANNIVDIRSDKEDIQLKESLEQSIRTAYHEDGEAALPDLLLWDEKGLRCFEEVTYTPSYYLTNEEIGLLERHKYQIAEHIPSGSMLVELGSGNLRKIRILLEALDELGREVDYFALDLSYPELQRTLSLMPPGRFRHVRCFGLLGTYDDGREWLKRPEIKFRPKTVLSLGSTLGSLERAETPAFLSSFCSGHADNKPSFLVGLDGCKQEARVLSAYNDPDGINRRFIKNGLVRANEIMGHDAFDLDLWDVKGVWDAENGSHNQYYFPHSNVDLAGNMISSGRKLLAVKSHKYDAEDRDTLCRRAGLQVENCWASDTDYSLLAACWASHYNMSTRIVDQKSGRTTTGHADGIHSRTLEIFNSFGLVDPIVRQGVPDIEMCYWGPNKDTGQIERRKRLSSQSDSLSQYGQMLLNQGGIEQILLDYLSKMDRIAVEWNTKAETLTVSSGNGEGDDDFPVAVGVSKSASENDTATQTETIHARYVIACDGAQSCTRTQLDVPMESHSEHSTWGVVDIVPITDFPDIRQSCAIQCPGHGSIMTAPRENRLVRFYIQVKGDKELEKMARDHSEDTPRALIKAAERWISPYKLSYKHCDWWSIYPIGQRLVKEYRIKDRVFLAGDAAHTHSPKAGQGMNVSMQDTYNLVWKLGSVITGVADPIILDTYESERRPVAEELMKMDSVLVHAYEQEAQDAEGVDQVRDEYAGFMAGVQITYAPNMLVASNEKSGDRALAKNIAVGMRIPSFPVVNQADGSTVPLLNILPSNGCWRLIVFSGDLRRPGVWERLTSFAKSFSQRSHLAHRHQAQNSRRRSPPLEILLVHASPRTSINLLDLPDIFHPFDDELGWDYWKTFADDDAYDPNSGKAYAGYGIDRDLGCLVLCRPDQHVAWIGRLDEMAGLDNYFSEFSRQ
;
A
#
# COMPACT_ATOMS: atom_id res chain seq x y z
N MET A 1 7.74 1.66 57.19
CA MET A 1 8.92 0.86 57.57
C MET A 1 9.58 0.49 56.26
N PHE A 2 10.61 1.25 55.85
CA PHE A 2 11.22 1.17 54.52
C PHE A 2 12.38 0.19 54.55
N GLU A 3 12.31 -0.89 53.77
CA GLU A 3 13.45 -1.74 53.40
C GLU A 3 13.08 -2.58 52.17
N ASN A 4 14.07 -2.94 51.33
CA ASN A 4 13.96 -3.79 50.13
C ASN A 4 13.47 -3.18 48.81
N VAL A 5 13.80 -1.92 48.54
CA VAL A 5 14.15 -1.49 47.17
C VAL A 5 15.63 -1.13 47.17
N VAL A 6 16.38 -1.60 46.15
CA VAL A 6 17.86 -1.58 46.01
C VAL A 6 18.64 -2.64 46.81
N THR A 7 19.10 -3.67 46.11
CA THR A 7 20.39 -4.35 46.38
C THR A 7 20.93 -4.99 45.07
N PRO A 8 22.26 -5.04 44.81
CA PRO A 8 22.77 -5.20 43.44
C PRO A 8 23.39 -6.58 43.08
N ARG A 9 23.44 -6.83 41.76
CA ARG A 9 24.20 -7.84 40.96
C ARG A 9 25.08 -8.87 41.68
N LEU A 10 24.94 -10.15 41.28
CA LEU A 10 26.01 -11.16 41.28
C LEU A 10 25.96 -12.06 40.03
N HIS A 11 27.12 -12.41 39.47
CA HIS A 11 27.24 -13.36 38.35
C HIS A 11 26.95 -14.80 38.78
N VAL A 12 26.10 -15.52 38.02
CA VAL A 12 26.05 -16.99 38.04
C VAL A 12 25.91 -17.51 36.60
N LYS A 13 26.73 -18.52 36.25
CA LYS A 13 26.65 -19.25 34.98
C LYS A 13 25.43 -20.19 34.97
N GLN A 14 24.83 -20.38 33.79
CA GLN A 14 24.03 -21.55 33.38
C GLN A 14 23.45 -22.46 34.51
N SER A 15 22.17 -22.28 34.83
CA SER A 15 21.28 -23.41 35.17
C SER A 15 19.82 -23.02 34.96
N TRP A 16 19.11 -23.78 34.12
CA TRP A 16 17.66 -23.75 34.00
C TRP A 16 16.99 -24.11 35.34
N VAL A 17 15.82 -23.53 35.67
CA VAL A 17 14.66 -24.19 36.34
C VAL A 17 13.55 -23.20 36.74
N GLN A 18 12.31 -23.50 36.32
CA GLN A 18 10.97 -23.07 36.82
C GLN A 18 10.50 -21.59 36.71
N PRO A 19 9.23 -21.34 36.31
CA PRO A 19 8.62 -20.01 36.30
C PRO A 19 8.15 -19.60 37.71
N ILE A 20 8.50 -18.37 38.12
CA ILE A 20 8.10 -17.80 39.42
C ILE A 20 6.71 -17.17 39.32
N ALA A 21 5.92 -17.30 40.39
CA ALA A 21 4.48 -17.11 40.41
C ALA A 21 3.99 -15.65 40.49
N ASN A 22 2.70 -15.50 40.19
CA ASN A 22 1.83 -14.31 40.34
C ASN A 22 2.25 -13.29 41.42
N PHE A 23 2.56 -12.07 40.99
CA PHE A 23 2.47 -10.88 41.83
C PHE A 23 1.07 -10.23 41.66
N PRO A 24 0.44 -9.70 42.73
CA PRO A 24 -0.77 -8.89 42.60
C PRO A 24 -0.45 -7.54 41.94
N VAL A 25 -1.29 -7.10 40.99
CA VAL A 25 -1.11 -5.85 40.21
C VAL A 25 -0.85 -4.61 41.08
N ALA A 26 -1.42 -4.56 42.30
CA ALA A 26 -1.27 -3.45 43.23
C ALA A 26 0.17 -3.18 43.72
N ASN A 27 1.11 -4.14 43.60
CA ASN A 27 2.49 -3.96 44.07
C ASN A 27 3.47 -3.40 43.02
N ASN A 28 3.01 -3.13 41.78
CA ASN A 28 3.88 -2.74 40.67
C ASN A 28 3.83 -1.23 40.32
N ILE A 29 3.13 -0.41 41.09
CA ILE A 29 3.04 1.06 40.87
C ILE A 29 3.86 1.78 41.94
N VAL A 30 4.73 2.71 41.51
CA VAL A 30 5.54 3.55 42.39
C VAL A 30 5.01 4.98 42.36
N ASP A 31 4.61 5.51 43.51
CA ASP A 31 4.29 6.95 43.65
C ASP A 31 5.60 7.75 43.67
N ILE A 32 5.72 8.69 42.74
CA ILE A 32 6.91 9.53 42.57
C ILE A 32 6.60 11.03 42.66
N ARG A 33 5.33 11.41 42.86
CA ARG A 33 4.85 12.79 42.95
C ARG A 33 5.52 13.60 44.04
N SER A 34 5.46 14.92 43.89
CA SER A 34 5.82 15.88 44.93
C SER A 34 4.57 16.54 45.54
N ASP A 35 4.64 16.90 46.83
CA ASP A 35 3.50 17.43 47.63
C ASP A 35 2.97 18.81 47.19
N LYS A 36 3.21 19.26 45.95
CA LYS A 36 2.98 20.64 45.47
C LYS A 36 1.93 20.79 44.37
N GLU A 37 1.54 19.70 43.70
CA GLU A 37 0.76 19.73 42.45
C GLU A 37 -0.59 20.46 42.57
N ASP A 38 -1.48 20.03 43.46
CA ASP A 38 -2.84 20.59 43.58
C ASP A 38 -2.86 22.08 43.96
N ILE A 39 -1.87 22.54 44.73
CA ILE A 39 -1.75 23.95 45.14
C ILE A 39 -1.36 24.80 43.93
N GLN A 40 -0.37 24.37 43.16
CA GLN A 40 0.10 25.09 41.98
C GLN A 40 -0.95 25.13 40.87
N LEU A 41 -1.68 24.03 40.65
CA LEU A 41 -2.77 24.00 39.67
C LEU A 41 -3.89 24.99 40.03
N LYS A 42 -4.25 25.09 41.32
CA LYS A 42 -5.24 26.07 41.80
C LYS A 42 -4.77 27.51 41.62
N GLU A 43 -3.54 27.83 42.01
CA GLU A 43 -2.95 29.17 41.83
C GLU A 43 -2.91 29.57 40.35
N SER A 44 -2.53 28.63 39.47
CA SER A 44 -2.52 28.86 38.02
C SER A 44 -3.93 29.10 37.46
N LEU A 45 -4.94 28.32 37.89
CA LEU A 45 -6.32 28.49 37.47
C LEU A 45 -6.89 29.85 37.90
N GLU A 46 -6.65 30.27 39.15
CA GLU A 46 -7.08 31.59 39.62
C GLU A 46 -6.43 32.74 38.82
N GLN A 47 -5.15 32.59 38.44
CA GLN A 47 -4.45 33.58 37.62
C GLN A 47 -4.96 33.60 36.16
N SER A 48 -5.26 32.44 35.58
CA SER A 48 -5.90 32.34 34.26
C SER A 48 -7.27 33.03 34.22
N ILE A 49 -8.10 32.83 35.26
CA ILE A 49 -9.41 33.48 35.40
C ILE A 49 -9.25 35.00 35.51
N ARG A 50 -8.29 35.52 36.27
CA ARG A 50 -8.00 36.97 36.32
C ARG A 50 -7.56 37.54 34.96
N THR A 51 -6.80 36.76 34.19
CA THR A 51 -6.33 37.16 32.87
C THR A 51 -7.48 37.20 31.84
N ALA A 52 -8.50 36.36 32.00
CA ALA A 52 -9.70 36.34 31.16
C ALA A 52 -10.48 37.67 31.17
N TYR A 53 -10.36 38.48 32.23
CA TYR A 53 -11.06 39.77 32.39
C TYR A 53 -10.49 40.90 31.53
N HIS A 54 -9.21 40.83 31.19
CA HIS A 54 -8.55 41.86 30.39
C HIS A 54 -8.78 41.54 28.91
N GLU A 55 -9.47 42.42 28.18
CA GLU A 55 -9.75 42.22 26.74
C GLU A 55 -8.45 42.18 25.91
N ASP A 56 -7.46 42.97 26.31
CA ASP A 56 -6.10 42.99 25.76
C ASP A 56 -5.26 41.79 26.24
N GLY A 57 -5.24 40.72 25.44
CA GLY A 57 -4.37 39.55 25.62
C GLY A 57 -5.06 38.22 25.33
N GLU A 58 -4.28 37.17 25.11
CA GLU A 58 -4.77 35.79 25.08
C GLU A 58 -4.86 35.24 26.51
N ALA A 59 -5.99 34.60 26.84
CA ALA A 59 -6.17 33.93 28.12
C ALA A 59 -6.27 32.41 27.89
N ALA A 60 -5.60 31.63 28.74
CA ALA A 60 -5.53 30.17 28.66
C ALA A 60 -5.83 29.56 30.03
N LEU A 61 -6.62 28.49 30.07
CA LEU A 61 -6.76 27.65 31.27
C LEU A 61 -5.64 26.59 31.31
N PRO A 62 -5.22 26.10 32.48
CA PRO A 62 -4.23 25.03 32.57
C PRO A 62 -4.71 23.74 31.88
N ASP A 63 -3.91 23.17 30.98
CA ASP A 63 -4.24 21.93 30.26
C ASP A 63 -4.32 20.71 31.18
N LEU A 64 -3.62 20.72 32.31
CA LEU A 64 -3.67 19.71 33.38
C LEU A 64 -5.11 19.46 33.91
N LEU A 65 -6.04 20.40 33.72
CA LEU A 65 -7.46 20.22 34.02
C LEU A 65 -8.13 19.12 33.16
N LEU A 66 -7.57 18.82 31.98
CA LEU A 66 -8.08 17.82 31.05
C LEU A 66 -7.71 16.38 31.43
N TRP A 67 -6.74 16.18 32.33
CA TRP A 67 -6.07 14.88 32.51
C TRP A 67 -6.37 14.21 33.86
N ASP A 68 -7.54 14.48 34.44
CA ASP A 68 -8.06 13.70 35.58
C ASP A 68 -8.56 12.30 35.16
N GLU A 69 -9.06 11.49 36.10
CA GLU A 69 -9.57 10.13 35.82
C GLU A 69 -10.67 10.13 34.74
N LYS A 70 -11.58 11.12 34.75
CA LYS A 70 -12.66 11.23 33.75
C LYS A 70 -12.11 11.66 32.40
N GLY A 71 -11.21 12.62 32.39
CA GLY A 71 -10.56 13.16 31.20
C GLY A 71 -9.72 12.12 30.47
N LEU A 72 -8.87 11.37 31.18
CA LEU A 72 -8.09 10.27 30.62
C LEU A 72 -8.97 9.21 29.93
N ARG A 73 -10.12 8.85 30.54
CA ARG A 73 -11.10 7.94 29.91
C ARG A 73 -11.79 8.55 28.69
N CYS A 74 -12.14 9.83 28.74
CA CYS A 74 -12.71 10.51 27.58
C CYS A 74 -11.70 10.60 26.42
N PHE A 75 -10.42 10.87 26.70
CA PHE A 75 -9.37 10.85 25.70
C PHE A 75 -9.09 9.43 25.17
N GLU A 76 -9.12 8.40 26.03
CA GLU A 76 -9.09 7.01 25.55
C GLU A 76 -10.20 6.77 24.52
N GLU A 77 -11.44 7.17 24.77
CA GLU A 77 -12.53 7.07 23.79
C GLU A 77 -12.22 7.83 22.49
N VAL A 78 -11.62 9.03 22.56
CA VAL A 78 -11.12 9.76 21.36
C VAL A 78 -10.11 8.92 20.57
N THR A 79 -9.17 8.23 21.22
CA THR A 79 -8.19 7.36 20.53
C THR A 79 -8.78 6.13 19.81
N TYR A 80 -10.08 5.85 19.98
CA TYR A 80 -10.81 4.82 19.22
C TYR A 80 -11.73 5.39 18.14
N THR A 81 -11.90 6.72 18.03
CA THR A 81 -12.75 7.29 16.96
C THR A 81 -12.04 7.19 15.60
N PRO A 82 -12.78 6.97 14.50
CA PRO A 82 -12.17 6.97 13.16
C PRO A 82 -11.61 8.32 12.74
N SER A 83 -12.20 9.44 13.21
CA SER A 83 -11.74 10.79 12.88
C SER A 83 -10.38 11.12 13.52
N TYR A 84 -10.06 10.54 14.69
CA TYR A 84 -8.77 10.72 15.35
C TYR A 84 -7.68 9.82 14.74
N TYR A 85 -7.36 10.08 13.47
CA TYR A 85 -6.45 9.28 12.63
C TYR A 85 -5.12 8.93 13.30
N LEU A 86 -4.54 9.88 14.05
CA LEU A 86 -3.19 9.82 14.61
C LEU A 86 -2.89 8.50 15.35
N THR A 87 -3.83 8.01 16.17
CA THR A 87 -3.60 6.77 16.94
C THR A 87 -3.45 5.55 16.03
N ASN A 88 -4.24 5.47 14.96
CA ASN A 88 -4.23 4.32 14.07
C ASN A 88 -3.05 4.37 13.08
N GLU A 89 -2.63 5.56 12.65
CA GLU A 89 -1.39 5.75 11.87
C GLU A 89 -0.16 5.30 12.66
N GLU A 90 -0.05 5.74 13.92
CA GLU A 90 1.08 5.39 14.79
C GLU A 90 1.10 3.90 15.15
N ILE A 91 -0.05 3.29 15.41
CA ILE A 91 -0.18 1.82 15.53
C ILE A 91 0.25 1.13 14.22
N GLY A 92 -0.16 1.67 13.07
CA GLY A 92 0.17 1.14 11.76
C GLY A 92 1.68 1.18 11.44
N LEU A 93 2.39 2.20 11.91
CA LEU A 93 3.85 2.29 11.83
C LEU A 93 4.52 1.32 12.82
N LEU A 94 4.03 1.25 14.05
CA LEU A 94 4.55 0.32 15.06
C LEU A 94 4.43 -1.14 14.62
N GLU A 95 3.28 -1.60 14.10
CA GLU A 95 3.13 -2.98 13.63
C GLU A 95 4.08 -3.34 12.47
N ARG A 96 4.31 -2.40 11.54
CA ARG A 96 5.26 -2.58 10.42
C ARG A 96 6.71 -2.69 10.88
N HIS A 97 7.11 -1.86 11.85
CA HIS A 97 8.52 -1.63 12.19
C HIS A 97 8.94 -2.14 13.58
N LYS A 98 8.05 -2.80 14.35
CA LYS A 98 8.29 -3.22 15.74
C LYS A 98 9.60 -3.96 15.98
N TYR A 99 9.99 -4.89 15.11
CA TYR A 99 11.25 -5.61 15.26
C TYR A 99 12.46 -4.71 15.00
N GLN A 100 12.42 -3.86 13.96
CA GLN A 100 13.48 -2.89 13.67
C GLN A 100 13.66 -1.91 14.85
N ILE A 101 12.56 -1.42 15.42
CA ILE A 101 12.57 -0.55 16.60
C ILE A 101 13.13 -1.31 17.83
N ALA A 102 12.67 -2.54 18.07
CA ALA A 102 13.10 -3.37 19.19
C ALA A 102 14.58 -3.78 19.12
N GLU A 103 15.14 -3.95 17.93
CA GLU A 103 16.56 -4.26 17.73
C GLU A 103 17.49 -3.14 18.24
N HIS A 104 17.06 -1.88 18.13
CA HIS A 104 17.79 -0.68 18.56
C HIS A 104 17.69 -0.43 20.09
N ILE A 105 16.84 -1.17 20.81
CA ILE A 105 16.69 -1.06 22.25
C ILE A 105 17.62 -2.07 22.95
N PRO A 106 18.64 -1.63 23.71
CA PRO A 106 19.59 -2.55 24.33
C PRO A 106 18.93 -3.42 25.41
N SER A 107 19.32 -4.69 25.48
CA SER A 107 18.92 -5.56 26.60
C SER A 107 19.45 -5.00 27.93
N GLY A 108 18.60 -4.98 28.95
CA GLY A 108 18.82 -4.37 30.27
C GLY A 108 18.23 -2.96 30.43
N SER A 109 17.68 -2.39 29.36
CA SER A 109 17.13 -1.03 29.33
C SER A 109 15.85 -0.86 30.15
N MET A 110 15.67 0.36 30.64
CA MET A 110 14.39 0.85 31.16
C MET A 110 13.66 1.58 30.02
N LEU A 111 12.47 1.11 29.65
CA LEU A 111 11.57 1.81 28.75
C LEU A 111 10.64 2.65 29.60
N VAL A 112 10.54 3.95 29.34
CA VAL A 112 9.70 4.87 30.13
C VAL A 112 8.77 5.60 29.19
N GLU A 113 7.48 5.26 29.21
CA GLU A 113 6.47 5.92 28.37
C GLU A 113 5.82 7.08 29.10
N LEU A 114 5.94 8.27 28.50
CA LEU A 114 5.37 9.52 28.99
C LEU A 114 3.91 9.62 28.53
N GLY A 115 2.96 9.52 29.46
CA GLY A 115 1.53 9.55 29.15
C GLY A 115 1.05 8.21 28.58
N SER A 116 1.21 7.16 29.36
CA SER A 116 1.04 5.76 28.92
C SER A 116 -0.37 5.41 28.40
N GLY A 117 -1.41 6.06 28.94
CA GLY A 117 -2.79 5.81 28.55
C GLY A 117 -3.15 4.32 28.60
N ASN A 118 -3.80 3.81 27.54
CA ASN A 118 -4.33 2.44 27.49
C ASN A 118 -3.37 1.36 26.99
N LEU A 119 -2.07 1.66 26.85
CA LEU A 119 -1.02 0.72 26.46
C LEU A 119 -1.16 0.04 25.09
N ARG A 120 -2.17 0.40 24.26
CA ARG A 120 -2.42 -0.23 22.93
C ARG A 120 -1.18 -0.19 22.03
N LYS A 121 -0.51 0.96 21.98
CA LYS A 121 0.65 1.24 21.13
C LYS A 121 1.88 0.48 21.64
N ILE A 122 2.27 0.72 22.89
CA ILE A 122 3.49 0.15 23.46
C ILE A 122 3.46 -1.38 23.51
N ARG A 123 2.30 -2.01 23.71
CA ARG A 123 2.17 -3.48 23.71
C ARG A 123 2.78 -4.13 22.45
N ILE A 124 2.62 -3.50 21.28
CA ILE A 124 3.15 -3.97 20.00
C ILE A 124 4.68 -4.10 20.04
N LEU A 125 5.35 -3.12 20.65
CA LEU A 125 6.81 -3.07 20.80
C LEU A 125 7.29 -3.96 21.97
N LEU A 126 6.55 -4.04 23.07
CA LEU A 126 6.85 -4.96 24.17
C LEU A 126 6.80 -6.43 23.71
N GLU A 127 5.84 -6.78 22.86
CA GLU A 127 5.75 -8.12 22.25
C GLU A 127 6.98 -8.43 21.38
N ALA A 128 7.39 -7.50 20.50
CA ALA A 128 8.59 -7.66 19.68
C ALA A 128 9.89 -7.75 20.53
N LEU A 129 9.99 -7.01 21.64
CA LEU A 129 11.12 -7.08 22.56
C LEU A 129 11.19 -8.44 23.28
N ASP A 130 10.05 -8.98 23.71
CA ASP A 130 9.97 -10.30 24.35
C ASP A 130 10.35 -11.43 23.37
N GLU A 131 9.82 -11.36 22.14
CA GLU A 131 10.09 -12.32 21.06
C GLU A 131 11.57 -12.32 20.63
N LEU A 132 12.24 -11.16 20.65
CA LEU A 132 13.68 -11.01 20.43
C LEU A 132 14.54 -11.36 21.66
N GLY A 133 13.95 -11.77 22.78
CA GLY A 133 14.67 -12.15 23.99
C GLY A 133 15.36 -10.98 24.70
N ARG A 134 14.85 -9.74 24.54
CA ARG A 134 15.40 -8.54 25.17
C ARG A 134 14.86 -8.39 26.59
N GLU A 135 15.72 -8.61 27.58
CA GLU A 135 15.41 -8.33 28.99
C GLU A 135 15.16 -6.82 29.17
N VAL A 136 13.94 -6.38 29.48
CA VAL A 136 13.62 -4.93 29.63
C VAL A 136 12.62 -4.66 30.75
N ASP A 137 12.77 -3.50 31.39
CA ASP A 137 11.83 -2.98 32.38
C ASP A 137 11.01 -1.85 31.77
N TYR A 138 9.72 -2.09 31.52
CA TYR A 138 8.78 -1.09 31.05
C TYR A 138 8.10 -0.36 32.21
N PHE A 139 8.06 0.97 32.13
CA PHE A 139 7.45 1.88 33.09
C PHE A 139 6.41 2.76 32.38
N ALA A 140 5.14 2.56 32.71
CA ALA A 140 4.03 3.43 32.35
C ALA A 140 4.00 4.64 33.29
N LEU A 141 4.33 5.85 32.81
CA LEU A 141 4.21 7.09 33.59
C LEU A 141 2.87 7.77 33.29
N ASP A 142 2.07 7.99 34.34
CA ASP A 142 0.74 8.59 34.23
C ASP A 142 0.29 9.29 35.52
N LEU A 143 -0.74 10.12 35.43
CA LEU A 143 -1.21 10.98 36.53
C LEU A 143 -2.22 10.29 37.46
N SER A 144 -2.88 9.23 36.99
CA SER A 144 -4.01 8.59 37.67
C SER A 144 -3.67 7.19 38.17
N TYR A 145 -3.63 7.00 39.48
CA TYR A 145 -3.40 5.70 40.11
C TYR A 145 -4.45 4.64 39.72
N PRO A 146 -5.78 4.94 39.74
CA PRO A 146 -6.79 4.01 39.25
C PRO A 146 -6.59 3.60 37.78
N GLU A 147 -6.15 4.52 36.91
CA GLU A 147 -5.95 4.22 35.50
C GLU A 147 -4.68 3.40 35.26
N LEU A 148 -3.55 3.72 35.89
CA LEU A 148 -2.35 2.87 35.89
C LEU A 148 -2.67 1.45 36.37
N GLN A 149 -3.47 1.32 37.43
CA GLN A 149 -3.87 0.03 37.99
C GLN A 149 -4.80 -0.73 37.03
N ARG A 150 -5.71 -0.03 36.34
CA ARG A 150 -6.58 -0.60 35.30
C ARG A 150 -5.77 -1.07 34.09
N THR A 151 -4.93 -0.21 33.50
CA THR A 151 -4.28 -0.48 32.21
C THR A 151 -3.18 -1.52 32.35
N LEU A 152 -2.40 -1.51 33.43
CA LEU A 152 -1.46 -2.60 33.74
C LEU A 152 -2.18 -3.94 34.01
N SER A 153 -3.41 -3.94 34.55
CA SER A 153 -4.19 -5.19 34.73
C SER A 153 -4.65 -5.83 33.41
N LEU A 154 -4.68 -5.07 32.30
CA LEU A 154 -4.98 -5.60 30.97
C LEU A 154 -3.80 -6.41 30.38
N MET A 155 -2.63 -6.42 31.03
CA MET A 155 -1.50 -7.25 30.64
C MET A 155 -1.56 -8.62 31.34
N PRO A 156 -1.79 -9.73 30.60
CA PRO A 156 -1.99 -11.04 31.21
C PRO A 156 -0.76 -11.53 31.99
N PRO A 157 -0.92 -12.10 33.21
CA PRO A 157 0.17 -12.71 33.95
C PRO A 157 0.88 -13.78 33.12
N GLY A 158 2.21 -13.69 33.02
CA GLY A 158 3.03 -14.64 32.27
C GLY A 158 2.99 -14.51 30.74
N ARG A 159 2.43 -13.41 30.18
CA ARG A 159 2.49 -13.15 28.72
C ARG A 159 3.93 -12.93 28.23
N PHE A 160 4.74 -12.26 29.04
CA PHE A 160 6.12 -11.91 28.73
C PHE A 160 7.11 -12.75 29.53
N ARG A 161 8.23 -13.13 28.91
CA ARG A 161 9.34 -13.90 29.51
C ARG A 161 10.52 -13.01 29.90
N HIS A 162 10.74 -11.94 29.17
CA HIS A 162 11.89 -11.03 29.20
C HIS A 162 11.46 -9.57 29.51
N VAL A 163 10.20 -9.21 29.25
CA VAL A 163 9.64 -7.88 29.62
C VAL A 163 8.99 -7.91 31.01
N ARG A 164 9.28 -6.89 31.83
CA ARG A 164 8.60 -6.63 33.12
C ARG A 164 7.90 -5.27 33.10
N CYS A 165 6.65 -5.20 33.53
CA CYS A 165 5.84 -3.97 33.48
C CYS A 165 5.56 -3.39 34.87
N PHE A 166 5.75 -2.07 34.99
CA PHE A 166 5.58 -1.27 36.19
C PHE A 166 4.81 0.02 35.88
N GLY A 167 4.21 0.63 36.90
CA GLY A 167 3.63 1.98 36.83
C GLY A 167 4.46 2.99 37.61
N LEU A 168 4.50 4.22 37.13
CA LEU A 168 4.99 5.40 37.83
C LEU A 168 3.83 6.39 37.92
N LEU A 169 3.44 6.75 39.14
CA LEU A 169 2.42 7.75 39.39
C LEU A 169 3.08 9.11 39.59
N GLY A 170 2.86 10.04 38.67
CA GLY A 170 3.30 11.43 38.77
C GLY A 170 3.48 12.14 37.44
N THR A 171 3.94 13.39 37.48
CA THR A 171 4.12 14.22 36.29
C THR A 171 5.35 13.83 35.48
N TYR A 172 5.50 14.38 34.27
CA TYR A 172 6.72 14.24 33.48
C TYR A 172 7.95 14.84 34.19
N ASP A 173 7.76 15.87 35.03
CA ASP A 173 8.82 16.46 35.83
C ASP A 173 9.25 15.52 36.98
N ASP A 174 8.31 14.90 37.70
CA ASP A 174 8.63 13.89 38.71
C ASP A 174 9.31 12.67 38.08
N GLY A 175 8.83 12.22 36.91
CA GLY A 175 9.45 11.16 36.12
C GLY A 175 10.91 11.48 35.77
N ARG A 176 11.18 12.71 35.33
CA ARG A 176 12.55 13.19 35.08
C ARG A 176 13.42 13.17 36.33
N GLU A 177 12.94 13.69 37.45
CA GLU A 177 13.73 13.71 38.70
C GLU A 177 13.93 12.30 39.28
N TRP A 178 12.95 11.40 39.11
CA TRP A 178 13.08 9.98 39.45
C TRP A 178 14.19 9.28 38.66
N LEU A 179 14.31 9.57 37.35
CA LEU A 179 15.37 8.99 36.50
C LEU A 179 16.80 9.46 36.86
N LYS A 180 16.92 10.59 37.57
CA LYS A 180 18.22 11.12 38.07
C LYS A 180 18.70 10.49 39.38
N ARG A 181 17.86 9.70 40.07
CA ARG A 181 18.22 9.08 41.37
C ARG A 181 19.49 8.22 41.24
N PRO A 182 20.41 8.23 42.24
CA PRO A 182 21.71 7.54 42.15
C PRO A 182 21.66 6.07 41.73
N GLU A 183 20.63 5.35 42.15
CA GLU A 183 20.35 3.95 41.87
C GLU A 183 19.82 3.67 40.46
N ILE A 184 19.22 4.67 39.80
CA ILE A 184 18.62 4.55 38.46
C ILE A 184 19.49 5.18 37.38
N LYS A 185 20.17 6.30 37.67
CA LYS A 185 20.84 7.15 36.67
C LYS A 185 21.81 6.41 35.74
N PHE A 186 22.50 5.37 36.23
CA PHE A 186 23.47 4.59 35.45
C PHE A 186 22.87 3.49 34.56
N ARG A 187 21.58 3.13 34.72
CA ARG A 187 20.92 2.14 33.84
C ARG A 187 20.71 2.72 32.42
N PRO A 188 20.83 1.92 31.36
CA PRO A 188 20.43 2.35 30.01
C PRO A 188 18.91 2.60 29.97
N LYS A 189 18.49 3.58 29.18
CA LYS A 189 17.11 4.11 29.16
C LYS A 189 16.69 4.42 27.72
N THR A 190 15.45 4.10 27.41
CA THR A 190 14.75 4.57 26.21
C THR A 190 13.46 5.25 26.65
N VAL A 191 13.37 6.55 26.41
CA VAL A 191 12.16 7.34 26.74
C VAL A 191 11.22 7.28 25.53
N LEU A 192 9.95 6.99 25.78
CA LEU A 192 8.93 6.83 24.76
C LEU A 192 7.94 7.98 24.89
N SER A 193 7.70 8.70 23.80
CA SER A 193 6.72 9.78 23.71
C SER A 193 5.81 9.51 22.52
N LEU A 194 4.80 8.68 22.75
CA LEU A 194 3.90 8.14 21.72
C LEU A 194 2.55 8.89 21.75
N GLY A 195 1.90 9.09 20.61
CA GLY A 195 0.58 9.73 20.49
C GLY A 195 0.61 11.25 20.35
N SER A 196 1.70 11.81 19.82
CA SER A 196 1.92 13.26 19.73
C SER A 196 1.80 14.00 21.08
N THR A 197 2.25 13.37 22.18
CA THR A 197 2.36 14.00 23.51
C THR A 197 3.18 15.30 23.47
N LEU A 198 4.20 15.39 22.61
CA LEU A 198 4.97 16.62 22.40
C LEU A 198 4.18 17.74 21.68
N GLY A 199 3.02 17.41 21.12
CA GLY A 199 2.11 18.35 20.47
C GLY A 199 1.43 19.32 21.44
N SER A 200 1.24 18.94 22.71
CA SER A 200 0.64 19.84 23.70
C SER A 200 1.62 20.83 24.34
N LEU A 201 2.93 20.59 24.20
CA LEU A 201 3.97 21.49 24.68
C LEU A 201 4.18 22.65 23.71
N GLU A 202 4.43 23.86 24.24
CA GLU A 202 4.79 25.01 23.41
C GLU A 202 6.04 24.70 22.59
N ARG A 203 5.95 24.90 21.27
CA ARG A 203 6.99 24.57 20.27
C ARG A 203 8.37 25.19 20.57
N ALA A 204 8.42 26.27 21.33
CA ALA A 204 9.66 26.88 21.79
C ALA A 204 10.37 26.07 22.91
N GLU A 205 9.59 25.37 23.73
CA GLU A 205 9.98 24.68 24.97
C GLU A 205 10.20 23.17 24.76
N THR A 206 9.50 22.54 23.81
CA THR A 206 9.64 21.11 23.47
C THR A 206 11.09 20.63 23.33
N PRO A 207 12.03 21.39 22.72
CA PRO A 207 13.43 20.95 22.64
C PRO A 207 14.12 20.90 24.01
N ALA A 208 13.86 21.88 24.89
CA ALA A 208 14.42 21.91 26.24
C ALA A 208 13.81 20.80 27.13
N PHE A 209 12.52 20.51 26.95
CA PHE A 209 11.86 19.35 27.57
C PHE A 209 12.58 18.05 27.20
N LEU A 210 12.78 17.76 25.91
CA LEU A 210 13.53 16.58 25.46
C LEU A 210 14.96 16.55 26.00
N SER A 211 15.71 17.66 25.91
CA SER A 211 17.07 17.78 26.47
C SER A 211 17.13 17.47 27.96
N SER A 212 16.07 17.75 28.72
CA SER A 212 16.06 17.58 30.18
C SER A 212 16.17 16.12 30.63
N PHE A 213 15.71 15.17 29.81
CA PHE A 213 15.90 13.72 30.02
C PHE A 213 17.25 13.20 29.52
N CYS A 214 17.99 13.97 28.73
CA CYS A 214 19.29 13.58 28.15
C CYS A 214 20.47 13.59 29.15
N SER A 215 20.22 13.80 30.45
CA SER A 215 21.24 13.91 31.49
C SER A 215 21.84 12.55 31.90
N GLY A 216 22.64 11.96 30.99
CA GLY A 216 23.29 10.66 31.12
C GLY A 216 24.80 10.68 31.46
N HIS A 217 25.35 9.50 31.78
CA HIS A 217 26.80 9.29 31.93
C HIS A 217 27.42 8.95 30.58
N ALA A 218 28.72 9.22 30.38
CA ALA A 218 29.39 9.05 29.08
C ALA A 218 29.25 7.65 28.46
N ASP A 219 29.13 6.61 29.29
CA ASP A 219 29.05 5.20 28.89
C ASP A 219 27.62 4.69 28.59
N ASN A 220 26.58 5.48 28.89
CA ASN A 220 25.17 5.13 28.66
C ASN A 220 24.38 6.38 28.26
N LYS A 221 24.28 6.63 26.95
CA LYS A 221 23.41 7.68 26.40
C LYS A 221 21.94 7.21 26.45
N PRO A 222 21.00 8.03 26.94
CA PRO A 222 19.57 7.73 26.80
C PRO A 222 19.14 7.88 25.33
N SER A 223 18.25 7.01 24.87
CA SER A 223 17.61 7.10 23.55
C SER A 223 16.14 7.50 23.66
N PHE A 224 15.54 7.89 22.54
CA PHE A 224 14.12 8.25 22.45
C PHE A 224 13.43 7.48 21.31
N LEU A 225 12.18 7.10 21.53
CA LEU A 225 11.22 6.81 20.47
C LEU A 225 10.10 7.85 20.54
N VAL A 226 9.88 8.60 19.47
CA VAL A 226 8.94 9.73 19.45
C VAL A 226 7.93 9.54 18.32
N GLY A 227 6.65 9.49 18.68
CA GLY A 227 5.55 9.65 17.74
C GLY A 227 5.26 11.14 17.52
N LEU A 228 5.36 11.60 16.28
CA LEU A 228 5.10 12.97 15.87
C LEU A 228 3.97 13.01 14.83
N ASP A 229 3.01 13.91 15.01
CA ASP A 229 1.93 14.13 14.06
C ASP A 229 2.37 15.11 12.96
N GLY A 230 2.77 14.58 11.80
CA GLY A 230 3.21 15.37 10.65
C GLY A 230 2.10 16.00 9.82
N CYS A 231 0.82 15.77 10.15
CA CYS A 231 -0.29 16.18 9.31
C CYS A 231 -0.51 17.71 9.33
N LYS A 232 -0.33 18.36 8.18
CA LYS A 232 -0.64 19.80 7.96
C LYS A 232 -1.93 20.05 7.19
N GLN A 233 -2.65 18.99 6.82
CA GLN A 233 -3.92 19.10 6.08
C GLN A 233 -5.01 19.62 7.03
N GLU A 234 -5.27 20.93 6.99
CA GLU A 234 -6.21 21.63 7.88
C GLU A 234 -7.52 20.87 8.09
N ALA A 235 -8.20 20.42 7.03
CA ALA A 235 -9.46 19.69 7.14
C ALA A 235 -9.32 18.36 7.90
N ARG A 236 -8.29 17.55 7.61
CA ARG A 236 -8.02 16.28 8.30
C ARG A 236 -7.68 16.52 9.77
N VAL A 237 -6.95 17.58 10.08
CA VAL A 237 -6.65 17.98 11.47
C VAL A 237 -7.91 18.46 12.18
N LEU A 238 -8.70 19.36 11.59
CA LEU A 238 -9.95 19.85 12.19
C LEU A 238 -10.92 18.70 12.48
N SER A 239 -11.06 17.72 11.59
CA SER A 239 -11.88 16.51 11.78
C SER A 239 -11.56 15.75 13.06
N ALA A 240 -10.26 15.58 13.34
CA ALA A 240 -9.79 14.80 14.48
C ALA A 240 -10.14 15.45 15.83
N TYR A 241 -10.25 16.79 15.88
CA TYR A 241 -10.42 17.53 17.15
C TYR A 241 -11.76 18.28 17.27
N ASN A 242 -12.48 18.54 16.19
CA ASN A 242 -13.84 19.11 16.17
C ASN A 242 -14.89 18.01 15.94
N ASP A 243 -14.81 16.95 16.73
CA ASP A 243 -15.44 15.69 16.39
C ASP A 243 -16.99 15.74 16.32
N PRO A 244 -17.64 15.31 15.21
CA PRO A 244 -19.08 15.43 15.04
C PRO A 244 -19.92 14.69 16.10
N ASP A 245 -19.36 13.66 16.72
CA ASP A 245 -20.02 12.83 17.72
C ASP A 245 -19.82 13.36 19.17
N GLY A 246 -19.04 14.44 19.35
CA GLY A 246 -18.93 15.21 20.60
C GLY A 246 -18.14 14.56 21.74
N ILE A 247 -17.37 13.50 21.45
CA ILE A 247 -16.48 12.77 22.38
C ILE A 247 -15.27 13.64 22.75
N ASN A 248 -14.59 14.25 21.78
CA ASN A 248 -13.51 15.20 22.05
C ASN A 248 -14.05 16.51 22.63
N ARG A 249 -15.22 16.98 22.18
CA ARG A 249 -15.93 18.10 22.85
C ARG A 249 -16.20 17.81 24.33
N ARG A 250 -16.59 16.59 24.68
CA ARG A 250 -16.79 16.15 26.08
C ARG A 250 -15.48 16.05 26.85
N PHE A 251 -14.41 15.54 26.25
CA PHE A 251 -13.05 15.56 26.82
C PHE A 251 -12.63 16.99 27.18
N ILE A 252 -12.76 17.94 26.26
CA ILE A 252 -12.40 19.35 26.53
C ILE A 252 -13.33 19.98 27.57
N LYS A 253 -14.66 19.75 27.51
CA LYS A 253 -15.60 20.26 28.53
C LYS A 253 -15.33 19.70 29.94
N ASN A 254 -14.72 18.51 30.07
CA ASN A 254 -14.31 17.97 31.37
C ASN A 254 -13.33 18.89 32.12
N GLY A 255 -12.49 19.66 31.41
CA GLY A 255 -11.62 20.66 32.03
C GLY A 255 -12.36 21.74 32.83
N LEU A 256 -13.56 22.15 32.39
CA LEU A 256 -14.40 23.10 33.12
C LEU A 256 -15.06 22.45 34.36
N VAL A 257 -15.44 21.16 34.26
CA VAL A 257 -15.90 20.37 35.42
C VAL A 257 -14.79 20.33 36.46
N ARG A 258 -13.56 20.00 36.04
CA ARG A 258 -12.40 19.92 36.92
C ARG A 258 -12.01 21.27 37.53
N ALA A 259 -12.19 22.36 36.79
CA ALA A 259 -12.01 23.71 37.33
C ALA A 259 -12.99 24.03 38.48
N ASN A 260 -14.28 23.71 38.33
CA ASN A 260 -15.27 23.87 39.41
C ASN A 260 -14.92 23.01 40.64
N GLU A 261 -14.48 21.75 40.43
CA GLU A 261 -14.02 20.87 41.51
C GLU A 261 -12.85 21.48 42.32
N ILE A 262 -11.86 22.08 41.65
CA ILE A 262 -10.66 22.68 42.29
C ILE A 262 -10.99 24.01 42.99
N MET A 263 -11.91 24.80 42.44
CA MET A 263 -12.38 26.03 43.08
C MET A 263 -13.30 25.75 44.27
N GLY A 264 -14.00 24.61 44.27
CA GLY A 264 -14.95 24.21 45.32
C GLY A 264 -16.34 24.85 45.18
N HIS A 265 -16.63 25.43 44.01
CA HIS A 265 -17.95 25.98 43.64
C HIS A 265 -18.12 25.99 42.11
N ASP A 266 -19.36 26.08 41.64
CA ASP A 266 -19.69 26.15 40.22
C ASP A 266 -19.39 27.56 39.66
N ALA A 267 -18.17 27.76 39.15
CA ALA A 267 -17.76 29.00 38.49
C ALA A 267 -18.09 28.99 36.99
N PHE A 268 -18.03 27.81 36.35
CA PHE A 268 -18.35 27.59 34.95
C PHE A 268 -19.67 26.82 34.82
N ASP A 269 -20.71 27.48 34.32
CA ASP A 269 -21.96 26.83 33.89
C ASP A 269 -21.76 26.18 32.52
N LEU A 270 -21.68 24.85 32.49
CA LEU A 270 -21.36 24.07 31.30
C LEU A 270 -22.33 24.27 30.13
N ASP A 271 -23.56 24.74 30.36
CA ASP A 271 -24.53 24.99 29.27
C ASP A 271 -24.32 26.35 28.60
N LEU A 272 -23.65 27.30 29.26
CA LEU A 272 -23.32 28.61 28.71
C LEU A 272 -22.00 28.65 27.94
N TRP A 273 -21.11 27.68 28.18
CA TRP A 273 -19.80 27.55 27.54
C TRP A 273 -19.79 26.48 26.45
N ASP A 274 -19.03 26.71 25.39
CA ASP A 274 -18.83 25.78 24.28
C ASP A 274 -17.36 25.66 23.89
N VAL A 275 -17.04 24.65 23.06
CA VAL A 275 -15.67 24.31 22.65
C VAL A 275 -15.56 24.45 21.14
N LYS A 276 -14.52 25.15 20.67
CA LYS A 276 -14.16 25.22 19.26
C LYS A 276 -12.67 25.01 19.06
N GLY A 277 -12.33 24.01 18.25
CA GLY A 277 -11.01 23.84 17.64
C GLY A 277 -10.84 24.77 16.44
N VAL A 278 -9.65 25.35 16.30
CA VAL A 278 -9.26 26.21 15.19
C VAL A 278 -7.87 25.78 14.73
N TRP A 279 -7.66 25.73 13.42
CA TRP A 279 -6.35 25.56 12.84
C TRP A 279 -5.59 26.89 12.86
N ASP A 280 -4.39 26.85 13.41
CA ASP A 280 -3.41 27.93 13.39
C ASP A 280 -2.32 27.55 12.39
N ALA A 281 -2.46 28.10 11.18
CA ALA A 281 -1.54 27.85 10.08
C ALA A 281 -0.16 28.49 10.28
N GLU A 282 -0.04 29.54 11.12
CA GLU A 282 1.22 30.22 11.39
C GLU A 282 2.10 29.39 12.33
N ASN A 283 1.51 28.82 13.39
CA ASN A 283 2.21 27.96 14.35
C ASN A 283 2.13 26.45 14.02
N GLY A 284 1.45 26.10 12.92
CA GLY A 284 1.26 24.73 12.46
C GLY A 284 0.59 23.84 13.51
N SER A 285 -0.48 24.35 14.15
CA SER A 285 -1.09 23.74 15.33
C SER A 285 -2.61 23.77 15.31
N HIS A 286 -3.22 22.80 15.97
CA HIS A 286 -4.65 22.82 16.26
C HIS A 286 -4.90 23.31 17.68
N ASN A 287 -5.63 24.41 17.83
CA ASN A 287 -5.83 25.09 19.10
C ASN A 287 -7.31 24.98 19.51
N GLN A 288 -7.60 24.40 20.68
CA GLN A 288 -8.96 24.26 21.19
C GLN A 288 -9.25 25.35 22.22
N TYR A 289 -10.41 26.02 22.07
CA TYR A 289 -10.83 27.13 22.92
C TYR A 289 -12.19 26.85 23.57
N TYR A 290 -12.33 27.23 24.83
CA TYR A 290 -13.61 27.50 25.46
C TYR A 290 -14.11 28.89 25.05
N PHE A 291 -15.41 29.08 24.87
CA PHE A 291 -16.02 30.39 24.70
C PHE A 291 -17.46 30.40 25.20
N PRO A 292 -17.96 31.50 25.79
CA PRO A 292 -19.34 31.57 26.23
C PRO A 292 -20.27 32.03 25.10
N HIS A 293 -21.48 31.47 25.01
CA HIS A 293 -22.48 31.86 24.02
C HIS A 293 -23.24 33.14 24.40
N SER A 294 -23.40 33.40 25.70
CA SER A 294 -23.92 34.65 26.25
C SER A 294 -22.84 35.39 27.04
N ASN A 295 -23.12 36.58 27.54
CA ASN A 295 -22.26 37.18 28.56
C ASN A 295 -22.42 36.37 29.85
N VAL A 296 -21.31 36.07 30.53
CA VAL A 296 -21.28 35.25 31.75
C VAL A 296 -20.50 35.93 32.86
N ASP A 297 -20.96 35.80 34.10
CA ASP A 297 -20.22 36.26 35.28
C ASP A 297 -19.24 35.16 35.72
N LEU A 298 -17.94 35.46 35.70
CA LEU A 298 -16.88 34.57 36.16
C LEU A 298 -16.18 35.21 37.36
N ALA A 299 -16.63 34.85 38.57
CA ALA A 299 -16.15 35.37 39.85
C ALA A 299 -16.25 36.91 40.00
N GLY A 300 -17.43 37.46 39.72
CA GLY A 300 -17.78 38.87 39.92
C GLY A 300 -17.41 39.81 38.76
N ASN A 301 -17.03 39.24 37.61
CA ASN A 301 -16.52 39.96 36.45
C ASN A 301 -17.17 39.40 35.18
N MET A 302 -17.61 40.30 34.29
CA MET A 302 -18.36 39.94 33.10
C MET A 302 -17.43 39.54 31.95
N ILE A 303 -17.53 38.28 31.50
CA ILE A 303 -16.92 37.81 30.25
C ILE A 303 -17.91 38.01 29.11
N SER A 304 -17.47 38.61 28.00
CA SER A 304 -18.28 38.84 26.81
C SER A 304 -18.52 37.57 25.99
N SER A 305 -19.71 37.45 25.40
CA SER A 305 -20.05 36.39 24.44
C SER A 305 -19.00 36.31 23.33
N GLY A 306 -18.52 35.10 23.05
CA GLY A 306 -17.50 34.83 22.03
C GLY A 306 -16.05 35.06 22.47
N ARG A 307 -15.77 35.53 23.70
CA ARG A 307 -14.41 35.59 24.24
C ARG A 307 -13.81 34.18 24.30
N LYS A 308 -12.69 33.96 23.62
CA LYS A 308 -11.98 32.69 23.60
C LYS A 308 -11.04 32.57 24.81
N LEU A 309 -11.08 31.43 25.50
CA LEU A 309 -10.07 30.99 26.46
C LEU A 309 -9.43 29.72 25.90
N LEU A 310 -8.11 29.70 25.71
CA LEU A 310 -7.40 28.52 25.22
C LEU A 310 -7.51 27.38 26.25
N ALA A 311 -7.79 26.16 25.76
CA ALA A 311 -7.90 24.94 26.54
C ALA A 311 -6.65 24.06 26.38
N VAL A 312 -6.24 23.82 25.13
CA VAL A 312 -5.07 23.00 24.78
C VAL A 312 -4.65 23.27 23.33
N LYS A 313 -3.35 23.10 23.05
CA LYS A 313 -2.77 23.12 21.69
C LYS A 313 -2.40 21.71 21.24
N SER A 314 -2.31 21.50 19.94
CA SER A 314 -1.71 20.31 19.33
C SER A 314 -0.88 20.74 18.13
N HIS A 315 0.39 21.06 18.39
CA HIS A 315 1.39 21.33 17.35
C HIS A 315 1.61 20.07 16.49
N LYS A 316 1.68 20.31 15.18
CA LYS A 316 2.00 19.30 14.17
C LYS A 316 3.45 19.46 13.78
N TYR A 317 4.19 18.36 13.73
CA TYR A 317 5.62 18.33 13.43
C TYR A 317 5.82 17.47 12.18
N ASP A 318 5.91 18.12 11.03
CA ASP A 318 6.39 17.47 9.81
C ASP A 318 7.88 17.07 9.94
N ALA A 319 8.48 16.57 8.86
CA ALA A 319 9.87 16.11 8.92
C ALA A 319 10.92 17.26 9.06
N GLU A 320 10.64 18.51 8.65
CA GLU A 320 11.53 19.66 8.94
C GLU A 320 11.41 20.07 10.40
N ASP A 321 10.17 20.11 10.90
CA ASP A 321 9.86 20.41 12.29
C ASP A 321 10.51 19.40 13.25
N ARG A 322 10.44 18.10 12.91
CA ARG A 322 11.12 16.99 13.61
C ARG A 322 12.61 17.26 13.68
N ASP A 323 13.26 17.52 12.54
CA ASP A 323 14.72 17.66 12.49
C ASP A 323 15.18 18.92 13.23
N THR A 324 14.39 19.98 13.18
CA THR A 324 14.62 21.20 13.97
C THR A 324 14.38 21.00 15.46
N LEU A 325 13.36 20.23 15.86
CA LEU A 325 13.11 19.82 17.24
C LEU A 325 14.30 19.00 17.79
N CYS A 326 14.71 17.93 17.09
CA CYS A 326 15.83 17.08 17.51
C CYS A 326 17.14 17.87 17.59
N ARG A 327 17.45 18.67 16.56
CA ARG A 327 18.66 19.52 16.53
C ARG A 327 18.70 20.51 17.69
N ARG A 328 17.58 21.19 17.99
CA ARG A 328 17.47 22.11 19.14
C ARG A 328 17.51 21.39 20.49
N ALA A 329 17.09 20.12 20.54
CA ALA A 329 17.15 19.27 21.73
C ALA A 329 18.53 18.64 21.99
N GLY A 330 19.49 18.80 21.06
CA GLY A 330 20.78 18.11 21.11
C GLY A 330 20.69 16.61 20.83
N LEU A 331 19.60 16.16 20.18
CA LEU A 331 19.34 14.77 19.81
C LEU A 331 19.76 14.52 18.35
N GLN A 332 20.31 13.33 18.11
CA GLN A 332 20.56 12.79 16.78
C GLN A 332 19.41 11.82 16.43
N VAL A 333 18.82 11.99 15.24
CA VAL A 333 17.86 11.02 14.70
C VAL A 333 18.64 9.80 14.18
N GLU A 334 18.29 8.60 14.64
CA GLU A 334 18.89 7.36 14.14
C GLU A 334 18.06 6.75 12.99
N ASN A 335 16.73 6.61 13.16
CA ASN A 335 15.80 6.06 12.16
C ASN A 335 14.48 6.85 12.12
N CYS A 336 13.71 6.72 11.02
CA CYS A 336 12.39 7.35 10.84
C CYS A 336 11.48 6.51 9.91
N TRP A 337 10.16 6.62 10.06
CA TRP A 337 9.13 5.84 9.34
C TRP A 337 7.88 6.70 9.03
N ALA A 338 7.25 6.56 7.85
CA ALA A 338 6.17 7.45 7.35
C ALA A 338 5.19 6.76 6.33
N SER A 339 4.28 7.50 5.67
CA SER A 339 3.18 6.98 4.83
C SER A 339 2.94 7.70 3.46
N ASP A 340 2.33 6.95 2.51
CA ASP A 340 1.67 7.34 1.22
C ASP A 340 2.54 7.77 -0.01
N THR A 341 2.37 7.43 -1.32
CA THR A 341 2.03 6.20 -2.15
C THR A 341 2.24 6.31 -3.68
N ASP A 342 2.86 5.33 -4.39
CA ASP A 342 3.00 5.36 -5.88
C ASP A 342 3.01 4.07 -6.73
N TYR A 343 2.40 4.18 -7.93
CA TYR A 343 2.31 3.13 -8.97
C TYR A 343 3.60 2.89 -9.78
N SER A 344 4.74 3.44 -9.36
CA SER A 344 6.05 3.30 -10.01
C SER A 344 6.77 1.99 -9.65
N LEU A 345 6.30 1.28 -8.62
CA LEU A 345 7.01 0.16 -7.99
C LEU A 345 7.15 -1.11 -8.85
N LEU A 346 6.18 -1.47 -9.69
CA LEU A 346 6.32 -2.66 -10.56
C LEU A 346 7.39 -2.45 -11.63
N ALA A 347 7.52 -1.22 -12.15
CA ALA A 347 8.57 -0.85 -13.08
C ALA A 347 9.96 -1.05 -12.45
N ALA A 348 10.13 -0.64 -11.20
CA ALA A 348 11.34 -0.87 -10.42
C ALA A 348 11.59 -2.37 -10.17
N CYS A 349 10.54 -3.15 -9.85
CA CYS A 349 10.68 -4.60 -9.64
C CYS A 349 11.19 -5.29 -10.91
N TRP A 350 10.63 -4.96 -12.07
CA TRP A 350 11.11 -5.46 -13.36
C TRP A 350 12.55 -4.97 -13.65
N ALA A 351 12.83 -3.70 -13.40
CA ALA A 351 14.16 -3.11 -13.62
C ALA A 351 15.27 -3.81 -12.81
N SER A 352 14.96 -4.30 -11.61
CA SER A 352 15.91 -5.00 -10.72
C SER A 352 16.52 -6.27 -11.32
N HIS A 353 15.93 -6.85 -12.37
CA HIS A 353 16.46 -8.01 -13.10
C HIS A 353 17.50 -7.66 -14.15
N TYR A 354 17.61 -6.39 -14.56
CA TYR A 354 18.52 -5.95 -15.62
C TYR A 354 19.78 -5.31 -15.06
N ASN A 355 20.91 -5.46 -15.76
CA ASN A 355 22.14 -4.75 -15.42
C ASN A 355 22.10 -3.30 -15.95
N MET A 356 21.19 -2.50 -15.40
CA MET A 356 21.06 -1.07 -15.64
C MET A 356 20.96 -0.32 -14.31
N SER A 357 21.41 0.94 -14.31
CA SER A 357 21.21 1.87 -13.19
C SER A 357 19.80 2.44 -13.28
N THR A 358 19.03 2.35 -12.19
CA THR A 358 17.64 2.82 -12.14
C THR A 358 17.45 3.63 -10.87
N ARG A 359 16.88 4.82 -11.04
CA ARG A 359 16.37 5.67 -9.95
C ARG A 359 14.86 5.74 -10.09
N ILE A 360 14.19 5.78 -8.95
CA ILE A 360 12.74 5.90 -8.82
C ILE A 360 12.54 6.94 -7.73
N VAL A 361 12.19 8.15 -8.17
CA VAL A 361 11.95 9.30 -7.31
C VAL A 361 10.46 9.42 -7.06
N ASP A 362 10.08 9.81 -5.86
CA ASP A 362 8.71 10.23 -5.62
C ASP A 362 8.60 11.41 -4.67
N GLN A 363 7.66 12.32 -4.96
CA GLN A 363 7.42 13.51 -4.16
C GLN A 363 6.85 13.17 -2.77
N LYS A 364 6.20 12.01 -2.64
CA LYS A 364 5.53 11.62 -1.40
C LYS A 364 6.49 11.00 -0.38
N SER A 365 6.02 10.81 0.86
CA SER A 365 6.87 10.39 1.99
C SER A 365 6.92 8.88 2.25
N GLY A 366 6.05 8.07 1.63
CA GLY A 366 5.98 6.62 1.84
C GLY A 366 5.00 5.86 0.93
N ARG A 367 4.26 4.88 1.47
CA ARG A 367 3.28 4.02 0.72
C ARG A 367 1.88 4.00 1.36
N THR A 368 0.76 3.83 0.61
CA THR A 368 -0.57 4.21 1.16
C THR A 368 -0.86 3.49 2.44
N THR A 369 -1.49 4.22 3.33
CA THR A 369 -2.26 3.68 4.43
C THR A 369 -3.60 3.15 3.91
N THR A 370 -4.45 4.00 3.33
CA THR A 370 -5.83 3.67 2.95
C THR A 370 -6.27 4.31 1.62
N GLY A 371 -7.18 3.63 0.90
CA GLY A 371 -7.88 4.20 -0.26
C GLY A 371 -7.36 3.83 -1.65
N HIS A 372 -7.92 4.53 -2.66
CA HIS A 372 -7.64 4.39 -4.10
C HIS A 372 -7.95 3.02 -4.73
N ALA A 373 -6.96 2.20 -5.10
CA ALA A 373 -7.21 0.94 -5.79
C ALA A 373 -7.38 -0.27 -4.84
N ASP A 374 -8.10 -1.29 -5.30
CA ASP A 374 -8.26 -2.56 -4.56
C ASP A 374 -8.44 -3.81 -5.43
N GLY A 375 -9.10 -3.70 -6.59
CA GLY A 375 -9.24 -4.81 -7.53
C GLY A 375 -7.92 -5.26 -8.16
N ILE A 376 -7.61 -6.56 -8.08
CA ILE A 376 -6.47 -7.21 -8.72
C ILE A 376 -6.99 -8.31 -9.66
N HIS A 377 -6.85 -8.10 -10.96
CA HIS A 377 -7.34 -9.00 -12.00
C HIS A 377 -6.39 -10.17 -12.27
N SER A 378 -6.90 -11.25 -12.85
CA SER A 378 -6.16 -12.50 -13.06
C SER A 378 -4.84 -12.32 -13.80
N ARG A 379 -4.79 -11.51 -14.86
CA ARG A 379 -3.52 -11.27 -15.56
C ARG A 379 -2.49 -10.59 -14.66
N THR A 380 -2.93 -9.71 -13.77
CA THR A 380 -2.08 -9.06 -12.77
C THR A 380 -1.61 -10.06 -11.71
N LEU A 381 -2.45 -11.03 -11.30
CA LEU A 381 -2.05 -12.12 -10.41
C LEU A 381 -1.07 -13.10 -11.08
N GLU A 382 -1.24 -13.39 -12.38
CA GLU A 382 -0.25 -14.14 -13.18
C GLU A 382 1.10 -13.40 -13.25
N ILE A 383 1.08 -12.06 -13.33
CA ILE A 383 2.27 -11.19 -13.30
C ILE A 383 2.92 -11.18 -11.90
N PHE A 384 2.16 -11.04 -10.82
CA PHE A 384 2.71 -11.16 -9.47
C PHE A 384 3.30 -12.56 -9.24
N ASN A 385 2.64 -13.61 -9.74
CA ASN A 385 3.14 -14.99 -9.67
C ASN A 385 4.48 -15.18 -10.40
N SER A 386 4.68 -14.57 -11.58
CA SER A 386 5.97 -14.66 -12.29
C SER A 386 7.12 -13.91 -11.61
N PHE A 387 6.82 -13.05 -10.62
CA PHE A 387 7.79 -12.47 -9.69
C PHE A 387 7.89 -13.22 -8.33
N GLY A 388 7.03 -14.20 -8.06
CA GLY A 388 6.93 -14.88 -6.76
C GLY A 388 6.17 -14.10 -5.67
N LEU A 389 5.30 -13.17 -6.08
CA LEU A 389 4.60 -12.20 -5.22
C LEU A 389 3.09 -12.46 -5.04
N VAL A 390 2.54 -13.50 -5.66
CA VAL A 390 1.10 -13.81 -5.56
C VAL A 390 0.68 -14.34 -4.19
N ASP A 391 1.56 -15.09 -3.51
CA ASP A 391 1.28 -15.75 -2.23
C ASP A 391 0.84 -14.76 -1.11
N PRO A 392 1.58 -13.65 -0.86
CA PRO A 392 1.14 -12.63 0.09
C PRO A 392 -0.20 -11.98 -0.25
N ILE A 393 -0.52 -11.84 -1.55
CA ILE A 393 -1.80 -11.26 -2.01
C ILE A 393 -2.95 -12.21 -1.70
N VAL A 394 -2.81 -13.49 -2.06
CA VAL A 394 -3.83 -14.53 -1.81
C VAL A 394 -4.08 -14.74 -0.31
N ARG A 395 -3.07 -14.56 0.54
CA ARG A 395 -3.20 -14.70 2.01
C ARG A 395 -3.86 -13.50 2.70
N GLN A 396 -3.76 -12.29 2.12
CA GLN A 396 -4.23 -11.04 2.75
C GLN A 396 -5.53 -10.51 2.13
N GLY A 397 -5.72 -10.70 0.83
CA GLY A 397 -6.87 -10.20 0.10
C GLY A 397 -8.13 -11.06 0.27
N VAL A 398 -9.25 -10.52 -0.19
CA VAL A 398 -10.54 -11.21 -0.29
C VAL A 398 -10.72 -11.71 -1.73
N PRO A 399 -11.01 -13.01 -1.96
CA PRO A 399 -11.36 -13.49 -3.28
C PRO A 399 -12.74 -12.96 -3.70
N ASP A 400 -12.81 -12.36 -4.89
CA ASP A 400 -14.07 -11.92 -5.50
C ASP A 400 -14.62 -13.10 -6.31
N ILE A 401 -15.58 -13.84 -5.74
CA ILE A 401 -16.06 -15.13 -6.30
C ILE A 401 -17.43 -15.01 -6.98
N GLU A 402 -18.36 -14.28 -6.38
CA GLU A 402 -19.73 -14.14 -6.89
C GLU A 402 -20.07 -12.65 -7.07
N MET A 403 -20.70 -12.32 -8.18
CA MET A 403 -21.32 -11.01 -8.40
C MET A 403 -22.85 -11.11 -8.35
N CYS A 404 -23.45 -10.32 -7.46
CA CYS A 404 -24.90 -10.26 -7.25
C CYS A 404 -25.50 -9.01 -7.93
N TYR A 405 -26.50 -9.22 -8.77
CA TYR A 405 -27.18 -8.14 -9.50
C TYR A 405 -28.54 -7.88 -8.87
N TRP A 406 -28.76 -6.64 -8.45
CA TRP A 406 -29.96 -6.16 -7.76
C TRP A 406 -30.64 -5.05 -8.56
N GLY A 407 -31.96 -5.02 -8.55
CA GLY A 407 -32.73 -3.98 -9.24
C GLY A 407 -34.20 -3.92 -8.82
N PRO A 408 -34.98 -2.93 -9.31
CA PRO A 408 -36.37 -2.72 -8.95
C PRO A 408 -37.24 -3.97 -9.15
N ASN A 409 -37.92 -4.43 -8.09
CA ASN A 409 -39.08 -5.30 -8.18
C ASN A 409 -40.27 -4.47 -8.73
N LYS A 410 -40.92 -4.96 -9.79
CA LYS A 410 -41.94 -4.22 -10.56
C LYS A 410 -43.28 -4.08 -9.79
N ASP A 411 -43.53 -4.90 -8.77
CA ASP A 411 -44.78 -4.92 -7.99
C ASP A 411 -44.70 -4.12 -6.67
N THR A 412 -43.50 -4.05 -6.06
CA THR A 412 -43.27 -3.42 -4.74
C THR A 412 -42.48 -2.12 -4.81
N GLY A 413 -41.75 -1.86 -5.89
CA GLY A 413 -40.84 -0.72 -6.03
C GLY A 413 -39.57 -0.81 -5.17
N GLN A 414 -39.38 -1.88 -4.39
CA GLN A 414 -38.16 -2.16 -3.62
C GLN A 414 -37.10 -2.86 -4.48
N ILE A 415 -35.85 -2.93 -4.01
CA ILE A 415 -34.83 -3.72 -4.71
C ILE A 415 -34.96 -5.23 -4.41
N GLU A 416 -34.71 -6.07 -5.41
CA GLU A 416 -34.56 -7.51 -5.23
C GLU A 416 -33.37 -8.06 -6.03
N ARG A 417 -32.82 -9.20 -5.58
CA ARG A 417 -31.76 -9.91 -6.29
C ARG A 417 -32.32 -10.53 -7.56
N ARG A 418 -31.83 -10.07 -8.71
CA ARG A 418 -32.24 -10.56 -10.04
C ARG A 418 -31.37 -11.73 -10.51
N LYS A 419 -30.05 -11.62 -10.33
CA LYS A 419 -29.08 -12.64 -10.75
C LYS A 419 -27.96 -12.78 -9.70
N ARG A 420 -27.34 -13.95 -9.71
CA ARG A 420 -26.05 -14.22 -9.06
C ARG A 420 -25.24 -15.03 -10.06
N LEU A 421 -24.08 -14.51 -10.43
CA LEU A 421 -23.16 -15.12 -11.39
C LEU A 421 -21.79 -15.26 -10.71
N SER A 422 -20.92 -16.09 -11.26
CA SER A 422 -19.50 -16.00 -10.90
C SER A 422 -18.97 -14.61 -11.29
N SER A 423 -18.10 -14.03 -10.47
CA SER A 423 -17.39 -12.77 -10.79
C SER A 423 -16.57 -12.89 -12.08
N GLN A 424 -16.13 -14.11 -12.39
CA GLN A 424 -15.26 -14.45 -13.49
C GLN A 424 -15.46 -15.91 -13.95
N SER A 425 -15.27 -16.20 -15.24
CA SER A 425 -15.24 -17.59 -15.73
C SER A 425 -13.98 -18.33 -15.29
N ASP A 426 -14.17 -19.46 -14.61
CA ASP A 426 -13.13 -20.42 -14.17
C ASP A 426 -12.18 -20.89 -15.30
N SER A 427 -12.58 -20.73 -16.56
CA SER A 427 -11.82 -21.16 -17.73
C SER A 427 -10.72 -20.20 -18.19
N LEU A 428 -10.68 -18.97 -17.66
CA LEU A 428 -9.84 -17.89 -18.19
C LEU A 428 -8.41 -17.84 -17.62
N SER A 429 -8.22 -18.25 -16.36
CA SER A 429 -6.94 -18.22 -15.66
C SER A 429 -6.96 -19.17 -14.45
N GLN A 430 -5.79 -19.53 -13.96
CA GLN A 430 -5.62 -20.25 -12.68
C GLN A 430 -5.90 -19.37 -11.45
N TYR A 431 -5.99 -18.05 -11.61
CA TYR A 431 -6.29 -17.10 -10.55
C TYR A 431 -7.62 -16.39 -10.81
N GLY A 432 -8.54 -16.46 -9.85
CA GLY A 432 -9.70 -15.56 -9.80
C GLY A 432 -9.32 -14.16 -9.33
N GLN A 433 -10.18 -13.17 -9.59
CA GLN A 433 -9.99 -11.79 -9.13
C GLN A 433 -9.87 -11.71 -7.58
N MET A 434 -8.95 -10.88 -7.09
CA MET A 434 -8.72 -10.63 -5.66
C MET A 434 -8.95 -9.14 -5.32
N LEU A 435 -9.31 -8.85 -4.07
CA LEU A 435 -9.53 -7.50 -3.54
C LEU A 435 -8.62 -7.28 -2.32
N LEU A 436 -7.75 -6.26 -2.35
CA LEU A 436 -6.81 -5.92 -1.27
C LEU A 436 -6.43 -4.44 -1.38
N ASN A 437 -6.27 -3.70 -0.26
CA ASN A 437 -5.82 -2.30 -0.36
C ASN A 437 -4.52 -2.12 -1.16
N GLN A 438 -4.47 -1.04 -1.96
CA GLN A 438 -3.27 -0.64 -2.68
C GLN A 438 -2.02 -0.58 -1.78
N GLY A 439 -2.16 -0.05 -0.56
CA GLY A 439 -1.08 0.01 0.43
C GLY A 439 -0.44 -1.34 0.77
N GLY A 440 -1.22 -2.42 0.80
CA GLY A 440 -0.73 -3.79 0.98
C GLY A 440 -0.01 -4.33 -0.26
N ILE A 441 -0.55 -4.05 -1.45
CA ILE A 441 0.08 -4.41 -2.74
C ILE A 441 1.44 -3.72 -2.89
N GLU A 442 1.53 -2.43 -2.54
CA GLU A 442 2.77 -1.68 -2.62
C GLU A 442 3.79 -2.11 -1.56
N GLN A 443 3.36 -2.50 -0.35
CA GLN A 443 4.25 -3.13 0.62
C GLN A 443 4.89 -4.41 0.04
N ILE A 444 4.12 -5.25 -0.64
CA ILE A 444 4.61 -6.50 -1.25
C ILE A 444 5.67 -6.21 -2.34
N LEU A 445 5.48 -5.14 -3.13
CA LEU A 445 6.46 -4.69 -4.11
C LEU A 445 7.71 -4.05 -3.47
N LEU A 446 7.55 -3.25 -2.41
CA LEU A 446 8.68 -2.66 -1.66
C LEU A 446 9.52 -3.74 -0.96
N ASP A 447 8.87 -4.75 -0.37
CA ASP A 447 9.54 -5.91 0.24
C ASP A 447 10.34 -6.71 -0.81
N TYR A 448 9.88 -6.74 -2.06
CA TYR A 448 10.61 -7.35 -3.17
C TYR A 448 11.85 -6.56 -3.57
N LEU A 449 11.69 -5.23 -3.73
CA LEU A 449 12.80 -4.32 -4.04
C LEU A 449 13.89 -4.35 -2.96
N SER A 450 13.47 -4.34 -1.68
CA SER A 450 14.36 -4.47 -0.53
C SER A 450 15.15 -5.79 -0.55
N LYS A 451 14.51 -6.93 -0.87
CA LYS A 451 15.19 -8.23 -1.03
C LYS A 451 16.15 -8.28 -2.22
N MET A 452 15.92 -7.48 -3.26
CA MET A 452 16.81 -7.40 -4.42
C MET A 452 18.03 -6.52 -4.16
N ASP A 453 17.98 -5.58 -3.20
CA ASP A 453 19.07 -4.70 -2.77
C ASP A 453 19.80 -3.98 -3.93
N ARG A 454 19.00 -3.45 -4.87
CA ARG A 454 19.51 -2.77 -6.08
C ARG A 454 18.81 -1.46 -6.43
N ILE A 455 17.54 -1.31 -6.05
CA ILE A 455 16.70 -0.15 -6.35
C ILE A 455 15.88 0.12 -5.10
N ALA A 456 15.88 1.37 -4.64
CA ALA A 456 15.06 1.86 -3.55
C ALA A 456 14.35 3.13 -3.99
N VAL A 457 13.20 3.44 -3.41
CA VAL A 457 12.45 4.66 -3.71
C VAL A 457 13.08 5.85 -3.01
N GLU A 458 13.35 6.89 -3.78
CA GLU A 458 13.81 8.18 -3.31
C GLU A 458 12.59 9.05 -2.99
N TRP A 459 11.98 8.78 -1.85
CA TRP A 459 10.88 9.57 -1.29
C TRP A 459 11.25 11.04 -1.07
N ASN A 460 10.23 11.91 -0.95
CA ASN A 460 10.34 13.37 -0.81
C ASN A 460 11.19 14.03 -1.92
N THR A 461 11.21 13.45 -3.12
CA THR A 461 11.98 13.89 -4.29
C THR A 461 11.04 14.14 -5.47
N LYS A 462 10.68 15.40 -5.69
CA LYS A 462 9.72 15.83 -6.70
C LYS A 462 10.43 16.18 -8.01
N ALA A 463 9.90 15.70 -9.14
CA ALA A 463 10.35 16.15 -10.46
C ALA A 463 9.78 17.55 -10.75
N GLU A 464 10.65 18.55 -10.89
CA GLU A 464 10.27 19.95 -11.15
C GLU A 464 10.48 20.34 -12.61
N THR A 465 11.56 19.89 -13.23
CA THR A 465 11.88 20.19 -14.62
C THR A 465 12.24 18.94 -15.40
N LEU A 466 11.83 18.88 -16.68
CA LEU A 466 12.26 17.84 -17.61
C LEU A 466 12.62 18.46 -18.95
N THR A 467 13.86 18.20 -19.39
CA THR A 467 14.36 18.65 -20.69
C THR A 467 14.93 17.47 -21.47
N VAL A 468 14.72 17.47 -22.78
CA VAL A 468 15.24 16.45 -23.70
C VAL A 468 16.03 17.17 -24.77
N SER A 469 17.34 16.88 -24.82
CA SER A 469 18.27 17.46 -25.78
C SER A 469 17.96 16.98 -27.20
N SER A 470 17.66 17.91 -28.11
CA SER A 470 17.55 17.61 -29.54
C SER A 470 18.94 17.39 -30.13
N GLY A 471 19.37 16.14 -30.27
CA GLY A 471 20.66 15.78 -30.84
C GLY A 471 20.75 16.11 -32.34
N ASN A 472 21.43 17.20 -32.68
CA ASN A 472 21.78 17.55 -34.06
C ASN A 472 22.96 16.69 -34.58
N GLY A 473 22.75 15.38 -34.75
CA GLY A 473 23.53 14.48 -35.63
C GLY A 473 25.00 14.17 -35.29
N GLU A 474 25.72 15.02 -34.55
CA GLU A 474 27.16 14.88 -34.29
C GLU A 474 27.48 15.06 -32.80
N GLY A 475 27.24 13.99 -32.04
CA GLY A 475 27.46 13.94 -30.59
C GLY A 475 26.40 13.05 -29.94
N ASP A 476 26.73 11.78 -29.74
CA ASP A 476 25.87 10.83 -29.01
C ASP A 476 25.96 11.16 -27.51
N ASP A 477 25.14 12.11 -27.06
CA ASP A 477 24.96 12.37 -25.63
C ASP A 477 24.29 11.12 -25.03
N ASP A 478 25.11 10.38 -24.30
CA ASP A 478 24.78 9.07 -23.74
C ASP A 478 23.69 9.16 -22.65
N PHE A 479 23.28 10.37 -22.23
CA PHE A 479 22.22 10.66 -21.26
C PHE A 479 21.40 11.92 -21.65
N PRO A 480 20.63 11.91 -22.75
CA PRO A 480 20.08 13.11 -23.39
C PRO A 480 18.83 13.68 -22.71
N VAL A 481 18.34 13.08 -21.62
CA VAL A 481 17.24 13.60 -20.81
C VAL A 481 17.81 14.12 -19.50
N ALA A 482 17.53 15.39 -19.17
CA ALA A 482 17.90 15.99 -17.90
C ALA A 482 16.62 16.31 -17.11
N VAL A 483 16.48 15.67 -15.95
CA VAL A 483 15.36 15.85 -15.01
C VAL A 483 15.85 16.62 -13.80
N GLY A 484 15.40 17.86 -13.63
CA GLY A 484 15.61 18.62 -12.40
C GLY A 484 14.65 18.13 -11.33
N VAL A 485 15.20 17.56 -10.25
CA VAL A 485 14.44 17.15 -9.08
C VAL A 485 14.71 18.09 -7.91
N SER A 486 13.65 18.43 -7.18
CA SER A 486 13.74 19.04 -5.86
C SER A 486 13.67 17.92 -4.82
N LYS A 487 14.78 17.66 -4.15
CA LYS A 487 14.79 16.80 -2.96
C LYS A 487 14.58 17.65 -1.74
N SER A 488 13.57 17.29 -0.97
CA SER A 488 13.17 17.95 0.25
C SER A 488 13.34 16.97 1.41
N ALA A 489 13.79 17.39 2.59
CA ALA A 489 13.84 16.49 3.75
C ALA A 489 12.43 16.15 4.28
N SER A 490 11.44 16.97 3.92
CA SER A 490 10.02 16.90 4.25
C SER A 490 9.19 17.59 3.16
N GLU A 491 7.86 17.46 3.16
CA GLU A 491 7.01 18.26 2.26
C GLU A 491 7.10 19.79 2.48
N ASN A 492 7.71 20.27 3.56
CA ASN A 492 7.76 21.69 3.95
C ASN A 492 9.15 22.35 3.93
N ASP A 493 10.23 21.59 3.78
CA ASP A 493 11.60 22.10 3.88
C ASP A 493 11.90 23.18 2.82
N THR A 494 12.27 24.38 3.28
CA THR A 494 12.67 25.49 2.39
C THR A 494 14.06 25.30 1.78
N ALA A 495 14.90 24.43 2.36
CA ALA A 495 16.22 24.08 1.84
C ALA A 495 16.12 22.96 0.79
N THR A 496 15.45 23.23 -0.32
CA THR A 496 15.33 22.29 -1.44
C THR A 496 16.71 21.98 -2.04
N GLN A 497 17.21 20.77 -1.81
CA GLN A 497 18.39 20.27 -2.51
C GLN A 497 17.97 19.95 -3.95
N THR A 498 18.32 20.83 -4.88
CA THR A 498 18.10 20.58 -6.30
C THR A 498 19.22 19.69 -6.86
N GLU A 499 18.81 18.67 -7.61
CA GLU A 499 19.69 17.79 -8.37
C GLU A 499 19.21 17.78 -9.83
N THR A 500 20.13 17.61 -10.79
CA THR A 500 19.76 17.30 -12.17
C THR A 500 20.18 15.87 -12.50
N ILE A 501 19.19 15.00 -12.68
CA ILE A 501 19.39 13.60 -13.05
C ILE A 501 19.52 13.52 -14.58
N HIS A 502 20.72 13.17 -15.05
CA HIS A 502 20.94 12.85 -16.46
C HIS A 502 20.61 11.39 -16.72
N ALA A 503 19.67 11.13 -17.64
CA ALA A 503 19.08 9.83 -17.90
C ALA A 503 19.07 9.48 -19.39
N ARG A 504 19.26 8.18 -19.68
CA ARG A 504 19.10 7.61 -21.04
C ARG A 504 17.65 7.61 -21.50
N TYR A 505 16.74 7.37 -20.56
CA TYR A 505 15.30 7.24 -20.74
C TYR A 505 14.60 7.65 -19.44
N VAL A 506 13.36 8.15 -19.54
CA VAL A 506 12.48 8.43 -18.39
C VAL A 506 11.16 7.71 -18.60
N ILE A 507 10.63 7.08 -17.55
CA ILE A 507 9.27 6.54 -17.50
C ILE A 507 8.49 7.41 -16.52
N ALA A 508 7.50 8.15 -17.01
CA ALA A 508 6.64 8.99 -16.21
C ALA A 508 5.41 8.18 -15.76
N CYS A 509 5.37 7.90 -14.46
CA CYS A 509 4.24 7.29 -13.75
C CYS A 509 3.57 8.30 -12.79
N ASP A 510 3.74 9.60 -13.05
CA ASP A 510 3.37 10.74 -12.19
C ASP A 510 1.86 11.10 -12.23
N GLY A 511 1.01 10.12 -12.53
CA GLY A 511 -0.43 10.14 -12.32
C GLY A 511 -1.25 11.08 -13.22
N ALA A 512 -2.54 11.20 -12.91
CA ALA A 512 -3.52 11.94 -13.72
C ALA A 512 -3.16 13.43 -13.91
N GLN A 513 -2.40 14.02 -12.97
CA GLN A 513 -1.91 15.40 -13.01
C GLN A 513 -0.42 15.50 -13.44
N SER A 514 0.10 14.47 -14.13
CA SER A 514 1.47 14.35 -14.64
C SER A 514 2.15 15.68 -14.99
N CYS A 515 3.14 16.05 -14.18
CA CYS A 515 3.97 17.22 -14.40
C CYS A 515 4.80 17.03 -15.69
N THR A 516 5.28 15.80 -15.93
CA THR A 516 6.02 15.41 -17.13
C THR A 516 5.22 15.69 -18.40
N ARG A 517 3.95 15.29 -18.43
CA ARG A 517 3.04 15.51 -19.55
C ARG A 517 2.82 17.01 -19.80
N THR A 518 2.60 17.80 -18.75
CA THR A 518 2.45 19.25 -18.85
C THR A 518 3.71 19.93 -19.38
N GLN A 519 4.90 19.53 -18.94
CA GLN A 519 6.17 20.12 -19.40
C GLN A 519 6.53 19.75 -20.84
N LEU A 520 6.10 18.58 -21.31
CA LEU A 520 6.29 18.13 -22.68
C LEU A 520 5.19 18.63 -23.64
N ASP A 521 4.23 19.42 -23.15
CA ASP A 521 3.05 19.92 -23.89
C ASP A 521 2.25 18.81 -24.59
N VAL A 522 2.10 17.67 -23.91
CA VAL A 522 1.39 16.50 -24.44
C VAL A 522 -0.10 16.58 -24.06
N PRO A 523 -1.02 16.84 -24.99
CA PRO A 523 -2.43 16.95 -24.67
C PRO A 523 -3.05 15.58 -24.35
N MET A 524 -4.04 15.58 -23.46
CA MET A 524 -4.98 14.49 -23.27
C MET A 524 -6.29 14.78 -23.99
N GLU A 525 -6.73 13.86 -24.84
CA GLU A 525 -8.05 13.90 -25.46
C GLU A 525 -9.11 13.44 -24.46
N SER A 526 -10.24 14.15 -24.37
CA SER A 526 -11.33 13.84 -23.43
C SER A 526 -12.46 13.15 -24.17
N HIS A 527 -12.86 11.96 -23.71
CA HIS A 527 -13.77 11.07 -24.46
C HIS A 527 -15.21 11.01 -23.91
N SER A 528 -15.49 11.55 -22.72
CA SER A 528 -16.84 11.51 -22.12
C SER A 528 -17.15 12.72 -21.22
N GLU A 529 -18.43 12.98 -20.96
CA GLU A 529 -18.88 13.90 -19.92
C GLU A 529 -18.64 13.34 -18.51
N HIS A 530 -18.55 14.22 -17.51
CA HIS A 530 -18.23 13.84 -16.14
C HIS A 530 -19.42 13.20 -15.41
N SER A 531 -19.19 12.00 -14.85
CA SER A 531 -20.11 11.32 -13.92
C SER A 531 -19.46 11.26 -12.54
N THR A 532 -20.15 11.76 -11.50
CA THR A 532 -19.57 11.90 -10.15
C THR A 532 -20.00 10.75 -9.25
N TRP A 533 -19.02 10.10 -8.61
CA TRP A 533 -19.23 8.94 -7.74
C TRP A 533 -18.55 9.15 -6.40
N GLY A 534 -19.31 8.98 -5.32
CA GLY A 534 -18.75 8.89 -3.97
C GLY A 534 -18.25 7.48 -3.72
N VAL A 535 -17.05 7.35 -3.18
CA VAL A 535 -16.45 6.06 -2.81
C VAL A 535 -16.13 6.08 -1.33
N VAL A 536 -16.56 5.03 -0.61
CA VAL A 536 -16.49 4.98 0.85
C VAL A 536 -16.12 3.56 1.30
N ASP A 537 -15.04 3.43 2.07
CA ASP A 537 -14.58 2.17 2.67
C ASP A 537 -15.02 2.16 4.14
N ILE A 538 -16.05 1.39 4.46
CA ILE A 538 -16.64 1.30 5.81
C ILE A 538 -16.68 -0.14 6.32
N VAL A 539 -16.82 -0.31 7.63
CA VAL A 539 -17.37 -1.56 8.20
C VAL A 539 -18.89 -1.39 8.31
N PRO A 540 -19.70 -1.95 7.37
CA PRO A 540 -21.14 -1.73 7.34
C PRO A 540 -21.86 -2.50 8.45
N ILE A 541 -22.90 -1.87 9.00
CA ILE A 541 -23.90 -2.45 9.88
C ILE A 541 -25.21 -2.47 9.10
N THR A 542 -25.57 -3.64 8.58
CA THR A 542 -26.68 -3.81 7.63
C THR A 542 -27.29 -5.22 7.73
N ASP A 543 -28.54 -5.34 7.30
CA ASP A 543 -29.23 -6.62 7.05
C ASP A 543 -29.31 -6.96 5.54
N PHE A 544 -28.62 -6.21 4.67
CA PHE A 544 -28.50 -6.49 3.24
C PHE A 544 -27.77 -7.84 3.00
N PRO A 545 -28.42 -8.84 2.37
CA PRO A 545 -27.97 -10.23 2.46
C PRO A 545 -26.73 -10.58 1.62
N ASP A 546 -26.35 -9.74 0.66
CA ASP A 546 -25.14 -9.93 -0.17
C ASP A 546 -24.01 -8.95 0.15
N ILE A 547 -24.01 -8.28 1.32
CA ILE A 547 -23.00 -7.25 1.65
C ILE A 547 -21.54 -7.77 1.63
N ARG A 548 -21.34 -9.09 1.66
CA ARG A 548 -20.02 -9.74 1.54
C ARG A 548 -19.71 -10.31 0.15
N GLN A 549 -20.56 -10.06 -0.85
CA GLN A 549 -20.31 -10.31 -2.26
C GLN A 549 -20.15 -9.00 -3.02
N SER A 550 -19.53 -9.04 -4.19
CA SER A 550 -19.55 -7.90 -5.10
C SER A 550 -20.97 -7.70 -5.63
N CYS A 551 -21.52 -6.49 -5.54
CA CYS A 551 -22.88 -6.22 -5.97
C CYS A 551 -22.95 -5.08 -6.98
N ALA A 552 -23.80 -5.22 -8.00
CA ALA A 552 -24.31 -4.12 -8.81
C ALA A 552 -25.79 -3.91 -8.43
N ILE A 553 -26.13 -2.73 -7.93
CA ILE A 553 -27.44 -2.40 -7.36
C ILE A 553 -28.03 -1.21 -8.11
N GLN A 554 -28.99 -1.47 -8.99
CA GLN A 554 -29.77 -0.43 -9.66
C GLN A 554 -30.86 0.08 -8.70
N CYS A 555 -30.79 1.37 -8.34
CA CYS A 555 -31.64 1.99 -7.34
C CYS A 555 -32.80 2.76 -7.99
N PRO A 556 -34.07 2.47 -7.67
CA PRO A 556 -35.21 3.01 -8.41
C PRO A 556 -35.32 4.55 -8.28
N GLY A 557 -35.22 5.27 -9.40
CA GLY A 557 -35.32 6.74 -9.45
C GLY A 557 -34.18 7.51 -8.78
N HIS A 558 -33.06 6.83 -8.50
CA HIS A 558 -32.00 7.33 -7.63
C HIS A 558 -30.55 7.06 -8.09
N GLY A 559 -30.34 6.24 -9.13
CA GLY A 559 -29.01 5.94 -9.70
C GLY A 559 -28.55 4.51 -9.41
N SER A 560 -27.23 4.30 -9.36
CA SER A 560 -26.63 2.97 -9.10
C SER A 560 -25.63 2.97 -7.94
N ILE A 561 -25.56 1.84 -7.24
CA ILE A 561 -24.55 1.54 -6.22
C ILE A 561 -23.79 0.29 -6.66
N MET A 562 -22.47 0.27 -6.46
CA MET A 562 -21.65 -0.94 -6.54
C MET A 562 -20.98 -1.18 -5.19
N THR A 563 -20.95 -2.42 -4.70
CA THR A 563 -20.22 -2.80 -3.48
C THR A 563 -19.13 -3.80 -3.80
N ALA A 564 -17.98 -3.70 -3.12
CA ALA A 564 -16.88 -4.67 -3.21
C ALA A 564 -16.44 -5.09 -1.79
N PRO A 565 -16.42 -6.39 -1.46
CA PRO A 565 -16.03 -6.87 -0.14
C PRO A 565 -14.52 -6.79 0.06
N ARG A 566 -14.08 -6.18 1.16
CA ARG A 566 -12.67 -5.92 1.45
C ARG A 566 -12.18 -6.64 2.69
N GLU A 567 -10.87 -6.66 2.86
CA GLU A 567 -10.15 -7.19 4.01
C GLU A 567 -10.62 -6.56 5.33
N ASN A 568 -10.29 -7.17 6.47
CA ASN A 568 -10.58 -6.61 7.81
C ASN A 568 -12.06 -6.25 8.06
N ARG A 569 -13.00 -6.90 7.36
CA ARG A 569 -14.46 -6.66 7.37
C ARG A 569 -14.91 -5.38 6.67
N LEU A 570 -14.01 -4.64 6.03
CA LEU A 570 -14.37 -3.47 5.23
C LEU A 570 -15.22 -3.87 4.02
N VAL A 571 -16.04 -2.95 3.54
CA VAL A 571 -16.74 -3.01 2.25
C VAL A 571 -16.61 -1.65 1.62
N ARG A 572 -16.13 -1.63 0.37
CA ARG A 572 -16.11 -0.42 -0.45
C ARG A 572 -17.46 -0.23 -1.11
N PHE A 573 -18.03 0.95 -0.97
CA PHE A 573 -19.24 1.39 -1.66
C PHE A 573 -18.86 2.42 -2.73
N TYR A 574 -19.29 2.20 -3.96
CA TYR A 574 -19.29 3.19 -5.04
C TYR A 574 -20.75 3.64 -5.22
N ILE A 575 -21.04 4.91 -4.95
CA ILE A 575 -22.40 5.46 -4.92
C ILE A 575 -22.47 6.57 -5.96
N GLN A 576 -23.34 6.42 -6.95
CA GLN A 576 -23.58 7.46 -7.95
C GLN A 576 -24.20 8.70 -7.29
N VAL A 577 -23.65 9.88 -7.57
CA VAL A 577 -24.13 11.15 -6.97
C VAL A 577 -25.09 11.90 -7.91
N LYS A 578 -24.97 11.64 -9.21
CA LYS A 578 -25.72 12.28 -10.31
C LYS A 578 -27.23 12.19 -10.11
N GLY A 579 -27.92 13.34 -10.02
CA GLY A 579 -29.37 13.45 -9.93
C GLY A 579 -29.91 13.92 -8.57
N ASP A 580 -29.17 13.73 -7.48
CA ASP A 580 -29.49 14.29 -6.16
C ASP A 580 -28.70 15.59 -5.95
N LYS A 581 -29.36 16.74 -6.17
CA LYS A 581 -28.71 18.07 -6.14
C LYS A 581 -28.06 18.43 -4.80
N GLU A 582 -28.58 17.91 -3.69
CA GLU A 582 -27.99 18.17 -2.37
C GLU A 582 -26.76 17.27 -2.17
N LEU A 583 -26.83 16.00 -2.59
CA LEU A 583 -25.70 15.08 -2.58
C LEU A 583 -24.57 15.55 -3.53
N GLU A 584 -24.91 16.05 -4.72
CA GLU A 584 -23.97 16.65 -5.68
C GLU A 584 -23.30 17.92 -5.15
N LYS A 585 -23.97 18.65 -4.25
CA LYS A 585 -23.40 19.83 -3.61
C LYS A 585 -22.45 19.41 -2.48
N MET A 586 -22.90 18.53 -1.57
CA MET A 586 -22.06 17.99 -0.50
C MET A 586 -20.78 17.31 -1.04
N ALA A 587 -20.91 16.56 -2.14
CA ALA A 587 -19.77 15.93 -2.81
C ALA A 587 -18.80 16.94 -3.45
N ARG A 588 -19.26 18.12 -3.87
CA ARG A 588 -18.38 19.22 -4.34
C ARG A 588 -17.73 19.99 -3.20
N ASP A 589 -18.44 20.14 -2.09
CA ASP A 589 -17.97 20.85 -0.90
C ASP A 589 -16.96 20.00 -0.07
N HIS A 590 -16.77 18.71 -0.40
CA HIS A 590 -15.84 17.76 0.25
C HIS A 590 -15.94 17.75 1.80
N SER A 591 -17.15 17.94 2.34
CA SER A 591 -17.42 17.96 3.78
C SER A 591 -17.18 16.59 4.44
N GLU A 592 -16.80 16.57 5.72
CA GLU A 592 -16.71 15.36 6.55
C GLU A 592 -18.06 14.62 6.71
N ASP A 593 -19.17 15.31 6.55
CA ASP A 593 -20.50 14.69 6.52
C ASP A 593 -20.74 13.88 5.22
N THR A 594 -19.89 14.00 4.19
CA THR A 594 -20.12 13.40 2.88
C THR A 594 -20.25 11.87 2.92
N PRO A 595 -19.39 11.09 3.60
CA PRO A 595 -19.61 9.65 3.81
C PRO A 595 -20.93 9.33 4.50
N ARG A 596 -21.31 10.13 5.51
CA ARG A 596 -22.55 9.97 6.27
C ARG A 596 -23.76 10.26 5.40
N ALA A 597 -23.68 11.27 4.52
CA ALA A 597 -24.70 11.61 3.54
C ALA A 597 -24.82 10.55 2.42
N LEU A 598 -23.69 10.09 1.87
CA LEU A 598 -23.62 9.03 0.85
C LEU A 598 -24.23 7.72 1.36
N ILE A 599 -23.82 7.24 2.53
CA ILE A 599 -24.35 6.00 3.10
C ILE A 599 -25.82 6.14 3.51
N LYS A 600 -26.25 7.31 4.01
CA LYS A 600 -27.67 7.59 4.28
C LYS A 600 -28.49 7.70 2.99
N ALA A 601 -27.90 8.08 1.86
CA ALA A 601 -28.53 8.00 0.55
C ALA A 601 -28.67 6.53 0.12
N ALA A 602 -27.59 5.77 0.19
CA ALA A 602 -27.58 4.33 -0.09
C ALA A 602 -28.64 3.57 0.74
N GLU A 603 -28.76 3.82 2.04
CA GLU A 603 -29.81 3.23 2.90
C GLU A 603 -31.23 3.46 2.36
N ARG A 604 -31.56 4.70 1.96
CA ARG A 604 -32.89 5.01 1.37
C ARG A 604 -33.11 4.23 0.07
N TRP A 605 -32.05 4.11 -0.73
CA TRP A 605 -32.07 3.54 -2.07
C TRP A 605 -32.13 2.01 -2.07
N ILE A 606 -31.58 1.35 -1.05
CA ILE A 606 -31.61 -0.11 -0.88
C ILE A 606 -32.76 -0.61 0.01
N SER A 607 -33.79 0.21 0.24
CA SER A 607 -34.99 -0.18 0.99
C SER A 607 -35.58 -1.52 0.48
N PRO A 608 -35.91 -2.48 1.37
CA PRO A 608 -36.16 -2.33 2.81
C PRO A 608 -34.94 -2.54 3.72
N TYR A 609 -33.74 -2.74 3.18
CA TYR A 609 -32.55 -3.06 3.97
C TYR A 609 -32.00 -1.82 4.70
N LYS A 610 -31.57 -2.01 5.95
CA LYS A 610 -30.96 -0.98 6.80
C LYS A 610 -29.48 -0.88 6.47
N LEU A 611 -28.90 0.33 6.54
CA LEU A 611 -27.47 0.51 6.30
C LEU A 611 -26.92 1.68 7.10
N SER A 612 -25.97 1.38 7.98
CA SER A 612 -25.22 2.36 8.75
C SER A 612 -23.76 1.91 8.91
N TYR A 613 -22.92 2.75 9.52
CA TYR A 613 -21.56 2.37 9.89
C TYR A 613 -21.15 3.10 11.18
N LYS A 614 -20.12 2.57 11.84
CA LYS A 614 -19.41 3.25 12.94
C LYS A 614 -17.94 3.53 12.63
N HIS A 615 -17.41 2.92 11.58
CA HIS A 615 -16.03 3.05 11.16
C HIS A 615 -16.00 3.23 9.65
N CYS A 616 -15.39 4.33 9.22
CA CYS A 616 -15.03 4.66 7.85
C CYS A 616 -13.51 4.75 7.84
N ASP A 617 -12.87 3.91 7.04
CA ASP A 617 -11.41 3.81 6.92
C ASP A 617 -10.89 4.83 5.89
N TRP A 618 -11.67 5.05 4.83
CA TRP A 618 -11.32 5.99 3.76
C TRP A 618 -12.57 6.41 2.97
N TRP A 619 -12.52 7.59 2.34
CA TRP A 619 -13.50 8.00 1.35
C TRP A 619 -12.93 9.02 0.34
N SER A 620 -13.58 9.15 -0.82
CA SER A 620 -13.31 10.23 -1.77
C SER A 620 -14.49 10.43 -2.73
N ILE A 621 -14.46 11.54 -3.49
CA ILE A 621 -15.36 11.80 -4.61
C ILE A 621 -14.55 11.73 -5.91
N TYR A 622 -14.95 10.84 -6.80
CA TYR A 622 -14.35 10.68 -8.12
C TYR A 622 -15.21 11.36 -9.19
N PRO A 623 -14.77 12.48 -9.77
CA PRO A 623 -15.25 12.93 -11.07
C PRO A 623 -14.67 12.00 -12.15
N ILE A 624 -15.49 11.10 -12.71
CA ILE A 624 -15.06 10.24 -13.81
C ILE A 624 -14.75 11.10 -15.02
N GLY A 625 -13.57 10.93 -15.62
CA GLY A 625 -13.20 11.51 -16.89
C GLY A 625 -12.31 10.56 -17.67
N GLN A 626 -12.77 10.14 -18.85
CA GLN A 626 -11.97 9.32 -19.75
C GLN A 626 -11.01 10.21 -20.53
N ARG A 627 -9.70 10.02 -20.34
CA ARG A 627 -8.64 10.82 -20.98
C ARG A 627 -7.50 9.97 -21.50
N LEU A 628 -7.00 10.25 -22.70
CA LEU A 628 -5.93 9.49 -23.36
C LEU A 628 -4.93 10.45 -24.01
N VAL A 629 -3.63 10.23 -23.81
CA VAL A 629 -2.57 10.97 -24.52
C VAL A 629 -2.45 10.53 -25.97
N LYS A 630 -1.99 11.41 -26.85
CA LYS A 630 -1.71 11.04 -28.26
C LYS A 630 -0.49 10.14 -28.42
N GLU A 631 0.56 10.45 -27.70
CA GLU A 631 1.86 9.80 -27.80
C GLU A 631 2.22 9.25 -26.42
N TYR A 632 2.53 7.96 -26.37
CA TYR A 632 3.06 7.25 -25.21
C TYR A 632 4.59 7.35 -25.17
N ARG A 633 5.24 7.58 -26.33
CA ARG A 633 6.70 7.74 -26.49
C ARG A 633 7.02 9.13 -27.04
N ILE A 634 7.57 10.01 -26.19
CA ILE A 634 7.92 11.39 -26.56
C ILE A 634 9.42 11.53 -26.83
N LYS A 635 9.76 12.13 -27.98
CA LYS A 635 11.14 12.43 -28.43
C LYS A 635 12.07 11.22 -28.29
N ASP A 636 11.58 10.01 -28.61
CA ASP A 636 12.27 8.72 -28.49
C ASP A 636 12.74 8.29 -27.09
N ARG A 637 12.62 9.15 -26.07
CA ARG A 637 13.37 9.04 -24.80
C ARG A 637 12.50 9.07 -23.53
N VAL A 638 11.31 9.66 -23.59
CA VAL A 638 10.38 9.74 -22.45
C VAL A 638 9.15 8.89 -22.74
N PHE A 639 8.69 8.11 -21.76
CA PHE A 639 7.52 7.24 -21.88
C PHE A 639 6.49 7.60 -20.83
N LEU A 640 5.21 7.68 -21.20
CA LEU A 640 4.10 7.84 -20.25
C LEU A 640 3.48 6.47 -19.97
N ALA A 641 3.14 6.17 -18.71
CA ALA A 641 2.53 4.90 -18.30
C ALA A 641 1.44 5.11 -17.24
N GLY A 642 0.40 4.26 -17.26
CA GLY A 642 -0.75 4.36 -16.35
C GLY A 642 -1.47 5.70 -16.44
N ASP A 643 -1.96 6.22 -15.30
CA ASP A 643 -2.71 7.48 -15.18
C ASP A 643 -2.04 8.72 -15.83
N ALA A 644 -0.72 8.72 -16.04
CA ALA A 644 -0.03 9.77 -16.80
C ALA A 644 -0.41 9.76 -18.30
N ALA A 645 -0.66 8.57 -18.86
CA ALA A 645 -1.04 8.31 -20.24
C ALA A 645 -2.56 8.14 -20.44
N HIS A 646 -3.27 7.47 -19.52
CA HIS A 646 -4.71 7.20 -19.66
C HIS A 646 -5.45 7.22 -18.32
N THR A 647 -6.62 7.86 -18.26
CA THR A 647 -7.54 7.80 -17.11
C THR A 647 -8.92 7.32 -17.56
N HIS A 648 -9.63 6.59 -16.70
CA HIS A 648 -10.95 6.03 -16.97
C HIS A 648 -11.77 5.87 -15.67
N SER A 649 -12.99 5.32 -15.73
CA SER A 649 -13.82 5.14 -14.53
C SER A 649 -13.34 4.00 -13.61
N PRO A 650 -13.61 4.06 -12.29
CA PRO A 650 -13.29 2.96 -11.39
C PRO A 650 -14.26 1.77 -11.51
N LYS A 651 -15.36 1.86 -12.29
CA LYS A 651 -16.45 0.86 -12.31
C LYS A 651 -16.01 -0.55 -12.73
N ALA A 652 -14.92 -0.67 -13.48
CA ALA A 652 -14.35 -1.93 -13.93
C ALA A 652 -13.08 -2.39 -13.14
N GLY A 653 -12.62 -1.61 -12.17
CA GLY A 653 -11.41 -1.92 -11.38
C GLY A 653 -10.10 -1.94 -12.18
N GLN A 654 -10.06 -1.34 -13.38
CA GLN A 654 -8.96 -1.57 -14.34
C GLN A 654 -7.69 -0.74 -14.11
N GLY A 655 -7.76 0.42 -13.46
CA GLY A 655 -6.70 1.44 -13.54
C GLY A 655 -5.33 0.95 -13.11
N MET A 656 -5.23 0.48 -11.88
CA MET A 656 -4.02 -0.13 -11.32
C MET A 656 -3.54 -1.34 -12.15
N ASN A 657 -4.47 -2.16 -12.67
CA ASN A 657 -4.14 -3.37 -13.43
C ASN A 657 -3.54 -3.07 -14.80
N VAL A 658 -4.13 -2.14 -15.55
CA VAL A 658 -3.65 -1.74 -16.88
C VAL A 658 -2.37 -0.91 -16.76
N SER A 659 -2.28 -0.01 -15.76
CA SER A 659 -1.07 0.75 -15.45
C SER A 659 0.14 -0.14 -15.14
N MET A 660 -0.06 -1.18 -14.33
CA MET A 660 0.99 -2.18 -14.08
C MET A 660 1.38 -2.92 -15.36
N GLN A 661 0.42 -3.30 -16.21
CA GLN A 661 0.73 -3.97 -17.47
C GLN A 661 1.48 -3.10 -18.49
N ASP A 662 1.32 -1.77 -18.46
CA ASP A 662 2.11 -0.86 -19.29
C ASP A 662 3.60 -0.95 -18.95
N THR A 663 3.93 -0.87 -17.66
CA THR A 663 5.33 -0.97 -17.20
C THR A 663 5.89 -2.38 -17.35
N TYR A 664 5.07 -3.42 -17.13
CA TYR A 664 5.41 -4.82 -17.41
C TYR A 664 5.77 -5.05 -18.89
N ASN A 665 5.09 -4.36 -19.82
CA ASN A 665 5.39 -4.40 -21.26
C ASN A 665 6.65 -3.57 -21.63
N LEU A 666 6.83 -2.39 -21.01
CA LEU A 666 7.88 -1.44 -21.38
C LEU A 666 9.28 -1.80 -20.85
N VAL A 667 9.39 -2.17 -19.56
CA VAL A 667 10.71 -2.18 -18.89
C VAL A 667 11.59 -3.32 -19.39
N TRP A 668 11.03 -4.43 -19.89
CA TRP A 668 11.83 -5.49 -20.51
C TRP A 668 12.46 -5.05 -21.84
N LYS A 669 11.76 -4.20 -22.61
CA LYS A 669 12.23 -3.64 -23.87
C LYS A 669 13.37 -2.66 -23.59
N LEU A 670 13.16 -1.71 -22.66
CA LEU A 670 14.19 -0.77 -22.20
C LEU A 670 15.42 -1.51 -21.64
N GLY A 671 15.22 -2.49 -20.76
CA GLY A 671 16.31 -3.30 -20.21
C GLY A 671 17.08 -4.05 -21.29
N SER A 672 16.40 -4.57 -22.31
CA SER A 672 17.04 -5.25 -23.45
C SER A 672 17.85 -4.29 -24.32
N VAL A 673 17.37 -3.07 -24.56
CA VAL A 673 18.07 -2.03 -25.32
C VAL A 673 19.27 -1.48 -24.54
N ILE A 674 19.08 -1.09 -23.28
CA ILE A 674 20.13 -0.54 -22.40
C ILE A 674 21.27 -1.55 -22.19
N THR A 675 20.95 -2.84 -22.10
CA THR A 675 21.95 -3.93 -21.97
C THR A 675 22.45 -4.48 -23.31
N GLY A 676 22.10 -3.85 -24.44
CA GLY A 676 22.65 -4.15 -25.77
C GLY A 676 22.16 -5.43 -26.46
N VAL A 677 21.07 -6.06 -25.98
CA VAL A 677 20.48 -7.29 -26.56
C VAL A 677 19.69 -7.00 -27.84
N ALA A 678 18.93 -5.91 -27.79
CA ALA A 678 17.97 -5.53 -28.81
C ALA A 678 18.28 -4.12 -29.32
N ASP A 679 17.85 -3.85 -30.54
CA ASP A 679 17.96 -2.53 -31.14
C ASP A 679 16.87 -1.57 -30.59
N PRO A 680 17.16 -0.27 -30.37
CA PRO A 680 16.18 0.72 -29.87
C PRO A 680 14.83 0.76 -30.59
N ILE A 681 14.75 0.34 -31.86
CA ILE A 681 13.50 0.24 -32.63
C ILE A 681 12.41 -0.59 -31.93
N ILE A 682 12.76 -1.55 -31.05
CA ILE A 682 11.74 -2.30 -30.28
C ILE A 682 10.92 -1.41 -29.35
N LEU A 683 11.36 -0.20 -29.03
CA LEU A 683 10.65 0.72 -28.15
C LEU A 683 9.40 1.31 -28.83
N ASP A 684 9.32 1.32 -30.16
CA ASP A 684 8.10 1.68 -30.91
C ASP A 684 6.95 0.70 -30.68
N THR A 685 7.28 -0.54 -30.30
CA THR A 685 6.27 -1.53 -29.92
C THR A 685 5.60 -1.24 -28.58
N TYR A 686 6.09 -0.30 -27.76
CA TYR A 686 5.38 0.06 -26.52
C TYR A 686 4.06 0.77 -26.84
N GLU A 687 4.12 1.84 -27.63
CA GLU A 687 2.95 2.63 -27.99
C GLU A 687 1.96 1.81 -28.83
N SER A 688 2.46 1.16 -29.89
CA SER A 688 1.62 0.35 -30.79
C SER A 688 1.00 -0.90 -30.16
N GLU A 689 1.46 -1.31 -28.96
CA GLU A 689 0.85 -2.39 -28.17
C GLU A 689 -0.05 -1.90 -27.04
N ARG A 690 0.32 -0.81 -26.36
CA ARG A 690 -0.36 -0.37 -25.12
C ARG A 690 -1.40 0.72 -25.35
N ARG A 691 -1.20 1.62 -26.32
CA ARG A 691 -2.22 2.62 -26.67
C ARG A 691 -3.52 1.96 -27.16
N PRO A 692 -3.53 0.96 -28.07
CA PRO A 692 -4.79 0.31 -28.50
C PRO A 692 -5.51 -0.44 -27.36
N VAL A 693 -4.77 -0.94 -26.36
CA VAL A 693 -5.37 -1.54 -25.16
C VAL A 693 -6.07 -0.49 -24.31
N ALA A 694 -5.50 0.72 -24.18
CA ALA A 694 -6.17 1.83 -23.51
C ALA A 694 -7.39 2.36 -24.29
N GLU A 695 -7.35 2.35 -25.64
CA GLU A 695 -8.50 2.72 -26.48
C GLU A 695 -9.66 1.72 -26.31
N GLU A 696 -9.39 0.41 -26.31
CA GLU A 696 -10.40 -0.62 -26.07
C GLU A 696 -10.92 -0.58 -24.61
N LEU A 697 -10.05 -0.26 -23.64
CA LEU A 697 -10.44 -0.02 -22.25
C LEU A 697 -11.42 1.14 -22.12
N MET A 698 -11.20 2.26 -22.83
CA MET A 698 -12.12 3.39 -22.85
C MET A 698 -13.46 3.04 -23.48
N LYS A 699 -13.45 2.29 -24.57
CA LYS A 699 -14.67 1.80 -25.25
C LYS A 699 -15.49 0.91 -24.31
N MET A 700 -14.86 -0.09 -23.68
CA MET A 700 -15.49 -0.93 -22.66
C MET A 700 -16.02 -0.08 -21.49
N ASP A 701 -15.20 0.81 -20.94
CA ASP A 701 -15.56 1.65 -19.79
C ASP A 701 -16.75 2.57 -20.13
N SER A 702 -16.83 3.10 -21.36
CA SER A 702 -17.97 3.89 -21.85
C SER A 702 -19.27 3.08 -21.88
N VAL A 703 -19.22 1.87 -22.44
CA VAL A 703 -20.38 0.97 -22.53
C VAL A 703 -20.83 0.53 -21.13
N LEU A 704 -19.89 0.15 -20.25
CA LEU A 704 -20.16 -0.25 -18.88
C LEU A 704 -20.71 0.92 -18.05
N VAL A 705 -20.11 2.11 -18.17
CA VAL A 705 -20.60 3.35 -17.52
C VAL A 705 -22.04 3.61 -17.93
N HIS A 706 -22.37 3.49 -19.22
CA HIS A 706 -23.73 3.68 -19.73
C HIS A 706 -24.70 2.63 -19.19
N ALA A 707 -24.32 1.35 -19.16
CA ALA A 707 -25.15 0.27 -18.61
C ALA A 707 -25.48 0.45 -17.11
N TYR A 708 -24.58 1.05 -16.34
CA TYR A 708 -24.83 1.43 -14.94
C TYR A 708 -25.72 2.69 -14.78
N GLU A 709 -25.90 3.51 -15.83
CA GLU A 709 -26.60 4.81 -15.76
C GLU A 709 -27.99 4.83 -16.41
N GLN A 710 -28.40 3.76 -17.11
CA GLN A 710 -29.77 3.67 -17.64
C GLN A 710 -30.79 3.36 -16.53
N GLU A 711 -31.83 4.20 -16.42
CA GLU A 711 -32.96 3.95 -15.53
C GLU A 711 -33.89 2.87 -16.08
N ALA A 712 -33.81 1.69 -15.47
CA ALA A 712 -34.84 0.65 -15.37
C ALA A 712 -35.81 0.45 -16.56
N GLN A 713 -35.50 -0.54 -17.41
CA GLN A 713 -36.53 -1.54 -17.73
C GLN A 713 -36.12 -2.95 -17.31
N ASP A 714 -34.88 -3.37 -17.56
CA ASP A 714 -34.36 -4.67 -17.10
C ASP A 714 -32.86 -4.59 -16.71
N ALA A 715 -32.48 -5.35 -15.67
CA ALA A 715 -31.11 -5.41 -15.15
C ALA A 715 -30.16 -6.27 -16.02
N GLU A 716 -30.54 -6.52 -17.28
CA GLU A 716 -29.86 -7.42 -18.21
C GLU A 716 -28.68 -6.76 -18.96
N GLY A 717 -28.47 -5.45 -18.80
CA GLY A 717 -27.40 -4.72 -19.51
C GLY A 717 -26.01 -4.88 -18.91
N VAL A 718 -25.87 -4.82 -17.58
CA VAL A 718 -24.54 -4.79 -16.93
C VAL A 718 -23.86 -6.16 -16.97
N ASP A 719 -24.61 -7.25 -16.80
CA ASP A 719 -24.05 -8.60 -16.88
C ASP A 719 -23.67 -8.96 -18.33
N GLN A 720 -24.50 -8.63 -19.32
CA GLN A 720 -24.16 -8.85 -20.74
C GLN A 720 -22.87 -8.13 -21.16
N VAL A 721 -22.68 -6.87 -20.75
CA VAL A 721 -21.44 -6.12 -21.03
C VAL A 721 -20.24 -6.74 -20.30
N ARG A 722 -20.40 -7.18 -19.05
CA ARG A 722 -19.30 -7.83 -18.32
C ARG A 722 -18.93 -9.19 -18.92
N ASP A 723 -19.90 -9.95 -19.44
CA ASP A 723 -19.68 -11.22 -20.13
C ASP A 723 -19.00 -10.99 -21.50
N GLU A 724 -19.45 -10.01 -22.29
CA GLU A 724 -18.86 -9.63 -23.58
C GLU A 724 -17.37 -9.27 -23.43
N TYR A 725 -17.03 -8.50 -22.40
CA TYR A 725 -15.66 -8.03 -22.13
C TYR A 725 -14.93 -8.88 -21.08
N ALA A 726 -15.43 -10.06 -20.67
CA ALA A 726 -14.93 -10.80 -19.50
C ALA A 726 -13.41 -11.09 -19.55
N GLY A 727 -12.91 -11.55 -20.69
CA GLY A 727 -11.47 -11.84 -20.84
C GLY A 727 -10.61 -10.59 -21.03
N PHE A 728 -11.18 -9.46 -21.46
CA PHE A 728 -10.50 -8.16 -21.46
C PHE A 728 -10.42 -7.60 -20.03
N MET A 729 -11.53 -7.64 -19.26
CA MET A 729 -11.57 -7.22 -17.86
C MET A 729 -10.62 -8.02 -16.98
N ALA A 730 -10.50 -9.33 -17.21
CA ALA A 730 -9.51 -10.18 -16.56
C ALA A 730 -8.05 -9.91 -17.01
N GLY A 731 -7.86 -9.12 -18.06
CA GLY A 731 -6.58 -8.79 -18.69
C GLY A 731 -5.97 -9.92 -19.53
N VAL A 732 -6.67 -11.03 -19.73
CA VAL A 732 -6.12 -12.28 -20.27
C VAL A 732 -6.28 -12.47 -21.78
N GLN A 733 -7.20 -11.73 -22.40
CA GLN A 733 -7.46 -11.76 -23.86
C GLN A 733 -6.81 -10.61 -24.63
N ILE A 734 -5.98 -9.79 -23.96
CA ILE A 734 -5.16 -8.78 -24.65
C ILE A 734 -4.28 -9.49 -25.69
N THR A 735 -4.45 -9.09 -26.95
CA THR A 735 -3.75 -9.65 -28.11
C THR A 735 -3.17 -8.50 -28.90
N TYR A 736 -1.84 -8.40 -28.93
CA TYR A 736 -1.15 -7.36 -29.68
C TYR A 736 -1.24 -7.60 -31.19
N ALA A 737 -1.41 -6.52 -31.95
CA ALA A 737 -1.38 -6.58 -33.42
C ALA A 737 0.03 -6.92 -33.94
N PRO A 738 0.16 -7.47 -35.17
CA PRO A 738 1.46 -7.79 -35.73
C PRO A 738 2.40 -6.58 -35.79
N ASN A 739 3.61 -6.77 -35.27
CA ASN A 739 4.71 -5.81 -35.23
C ASN A 739 6.05 -6.59 -35.21
N MET A 740 7.20 -5.93 -35.09
CA MET A 740 8.49 -6.65 -35.15
C MET A 740 8.75 -7.64 -34.00
N LEU A 741 8.01 -7.54 -32.89
CA LEU A 741 8.01 -8.50 -31.79
C LEU A 741 6.82 -9.49 -31.85
N VAL A 742 5.88 -9.32 -32.80
CA VAL A 742 4.65 -10.11 -32.91
C VAL A 742 4.46 -10.51 -34.37
N ALA A 743 4.86 -11.73 -34.72
CA ALA A 743 4.87 -12.19 -36.11
C ALA A 743 3.47 -12.18 -36.75
N SER A 744 3.38 -11.83 -38.04
CA SER A 744 2.12 -11.87 -38.77
C SER A 744 1.71 -13.31 -39.14
N ASN A 745 0.45 -13.64 -38.90
CA ASN A 745 -0.13 -14.97 -39.19
C ASN A 745 -0.26 -15.29 -40.70
N GLU A 746 0.12 -14.38 -41.60
CA GLU A 746 -0.16 -14.47 -43.04
C GLU A 746 0.68 -15.52 -43.80
N LYS A 747 1.74 -16.07 -43.19
CA LYS A 747 2.64 -17.03 -43.87
C LYS A 747 2.30 -18.50 -43.65
N SER A 748 1.42 -18.85 -42.71
CA SER A 748 1.04 -20.24 -42.43
C SER A 748 -0.16 -20.69 -43.27
N GLY A 749 0.11 -21.19 -44.48
CA GLY A 749 -0.89 -21.82 -45.32
C GLY A 749 -1.49 -23.10 -44.69
N ASP A 750 -2.82 -23.21 -44.74
CA ASP A 750 -3.64 -24.43 -44.60
C ASP A 750 -3.60 -25.28 -43.32
N ARG A 751 -2.83 -24.96 -42.27
CA ARG A 751 -3.03 -25.53 -40.90
C ARG A 751 -2.37 -24.69 -39.81
N ALA A 752 -3.17 -24.07 -38.95
CA ALA A 752 -2.68 -23.46 -37.71
C ALA A 752 -2.09 -24.55 -36.78
N LEU A 753 -0.85 -24.36 -36.33
CA LEU A 753 -0.07 -25.34 -35.56
C LEU A 753 -0.51 -25.45 -34.09
N ALA A 754 -0.97 -24.34 -33.51
CA ALA A 754 -1.57 -24.27 -32.18
C ALA A 754 -2.88 -23.47 -32.31
N LYS A 755 -3.99 -24.17 -32.60
CA LYS A 755 -5.24 -23.55 -33.07
C LYS A 755 -5.90 -22.60 -32.06
N ASN A 756 -5.60 -22.78 -30.77
CA ASN A 756 -6.20 -22.01 -29.68
C ASN A 756 -5.22 -20.96 -29.10
N ILE A 757 -4.10 -20.69 -29.79
CA ILE A 757 -3.15 -19.64 -29.44
C ILE A 757 -3.16 -18.57 -30.54
N ALA A 758 -3.60 -17.37 -30.23
CA ALA A 758 -3.41 -16.21 -31.08
C ALA A 758 -1.99 -15.64 -30.87
N VAL A 759 -1.20 -15.50 -31.94
CA VAL A 759 0.07 -14.76 -31.85
C VAL A 759 -0.24 -13.31 -31.43
N GLY A 760 0.53 -12.78 -30.49
CA GLY A 760 0.28 -11.50 -29.82
C GLY A 760 -0.43 -11.61 -28.47
N MET A 761 -1.04 -12.75 -28.12
CA MET A 761 -1.72 -12.94 -26.83
C MET A 761 -0.79 -13.45 -25.72
N ARG A 762 -1.14 -13.23 -24.45
CA ARG A 762 -0.48 -13.89 -23.30
C ARG A 762 -0.72 -15.41 -23.36
N ILE A 763 0.32 -16.24 -23.24
CA ILE A 763 0.15 -17.70 -23.37
C ILE A 763 -0.83 -18.24 -22.30
N PRO A 764 -1.90 -18.97 -22.68
CA PRO A 764 -2.79 -19.61 -21.71
C PRO A 764 -2.02 -20.59 -20.80
N SER A 765 -2.38 -20.69 -19.52
CA SER A 765 -1.74 -21.64 -18.59
C SER A 765 -2.50 -22.96 -18.57
N PHE A 766 -1.81 -24.09 -18.80
CA PHE A 766 -2.32 -25.43 -18.50
C PHE A 766 -1.35 -26.14 -17.54
N PRO A 767 -1.83 -27.04 -16.66
CA PRO A 767 -0.96 -27.87 -15.84
C PRO A 767 -0.15 -28.84 -16.71
N VAL A 768 1.16 -28.83 -16.51
CA VAL A 768 2.13 -29.78 -17.11
C VAL A 768 2.89 -30.49 -15.98
N VAL A 769 3.36 -31.70 -16.24
CA VAL A 769 4.01 -32.53 -15.23
C VAL A 769 5.52 -32.51 -15.43
N ASN A 770 6.31 -32.11 -14.44
CA ASN A 770 7.78 -32.13 -14.52
C ASN A 770 8.28 -33.56 -14.77
N GLN A 771 9.19 -33.72 -15.75
CA GLN A 771 9.61 -35.03 -16.21
C GLN A 771 10.44 -35.79 -15.17
N ALA A 772 11.25 -35.09 -14.36
CA ALA A 772 12.13 -35.69 -13.37
C ALA A 772 11.34 -36.17 -12.13
N ASP A 773 10.69 -35.25 -11.42
CA ASP A 773 10.07 -35.53 -10.11
C ASP A 773 8.58 -35.92 -10.19
N GLY A 774 7.90 -35.63 -11.30
CA GLY A 774 6.47 -35.89 -11.47
C GLY A 774 5.55 -34.86 -10.81
N SER A 775 6.07 -33.70 -10.40
CA SER A 775 5.26 -32.60 -9.87
C SER A 775 4.42 -31.93 -10.95
N THR A 776 3.14 -31.70 -10.67
CA THR A 776 2.26 -30.94 -11.56
C THR A 776 2.39 -29.44 -11.30
N VAL A 777 2.62 -28.67 -12.35
CA VAL A 777 2.86 -27.23 -12.30
C VAL A 777 2.17 -26.52 -13.48
N PRO A 778 1.44 -25.41 -13.27
CA PRO A 778 0.88 -24.61 -14.36
C PRO A 778 1.98 -23.98 -15.23
N LEU A 779 1.83 -23.98 -16.55
CA LEU A 779 2.88 -23.54 -17.47
C LEU A 779 3.35 -22.10 -17.21
N LEU A 780 2.48 -21.16 -16.82
CA LEU A 780 2.91 -19.79 -16.49
C LEU A 780 3.87 -19.72 -15.28
N ASN A 781 3.83 -20.68 -14.36
CA ASN A 781 4.69 -20.71 -13.18
C ASN A 781 6.16 -21.05 -13.53
N ILE A 782 6.41 -21.69 -14.67
CA ILE A 782 7.76 -21.96 -15.18
C ILE A 782 8.28 -20.88 -16.14
N LEU A 783 7.54 -19.77 -16.29
CA LEU A 783 7.93 -18.59 -17.09
C LEU A 783 8.12 -17.35 -16.18
N PRO A 784 9.14 -17.35 -15.29
CA PRO A 784 9.38 -16.24 -14.37
C PRO A 784 9.83 -14.97 -15.08
N SER A 785 9.55 -13.82 -14.46
CA SER A 785 9.86 -12.47 -14.94
C SER A 785 11.35 -12.14 -14.76
N ASN A 786 12.22 -12.84 -15.48
CA ASN A 786 13.68 -12.71 -15.42
C ASN A 786 14.28 -12.05 -16.67
N GLY A 787 13.45 -11.42 -17.51
CA GLY A 787 13.89 -10.70 -18.71
C GLY A 787 14.28 -11.56 -19.92
N CYS A 788 14.09 -12.88 -19.84
CA CYS A 788 14.57 -13.82 -20.84
C CYS A 788 13.44 -14.32 -21.75
N TRP A 789 13.74 -14.56 -23.02
CA TRP A 789 12.80 -15.17 -23.96
C TRP A 789 12.63 -16.67 -23.67
N ARG A 790 11.51 -17.25 -24.10
CA ARG A 790 11.17 -18.66 -23.86
C ARG A 790 10.77 -19.37 -25.14
N LEU A 791 11.57 -20.33 -25.59
CA LEU A 791 11.21 -21.22 -26.69
C LEU A 791 10.63 -22.52 -26.12
N ILE A 792 9.31 -22.65 -26.16
CA ILE A 792 8.60 -23.85 -25.70
C ILE A 792 8.45 -24.80 -26.87
N VAL A 793 9.11 -25.95 -26.76
CA VAL A 793 9.13 -27.02 -27.75
C VAL A 793 8.05 -28.03 -27.40
N PHE A 794 6.95 -28.01 -28.15
CA PHE A 794 5.94 -29.06 -28.09
C PHE A 794 6.35 -30.16 -29.08
N SER A 795 7.04 -31.21 -28.61
CA SER A 795 7.59 -32.24 -29.50
C SER A 795 6.55 -33.14 -30.18
N GLY A 796 5.41 -33.36 -29.53
CA GLY A 796 4.50 -34.47 -29.78
C GLY A 796 4.79 -35.69 -28.89
N ASP A 797 4.11 -36.81 -29.17
CA ASP A 797 4.31 -38.10 -28.51
C ASP A 797 5.55 -38.79 -29.09
N LEU A 798 6.64 -38.75 -28.33
CA LEU A 798 7.97 -39.28 -28.65
C LEU A 798 7.98 -40.79 -28.95
N ARG A 799 6.92 -41.53 -28.59
CA ARG A 799 6.74 -42.95 -28.93
C ARG A 799 6.29 -43.18 -30.37
N ARG A 800 5.89 -42.13 -31.09
CA ARG A 800 5.43 -42.19 -32.48
C ARG A 800 6.62 -42.19 -33.45
N PRO A 801 6.57 -42.98 -34.54
CA PRO A 801 7.63 -43.00 -35.55
C PRO A 801 7.94 -41.61 -36.11
N GLY A 802 9.22 -41.21 -36.17
CA GLY A 802 9.66 -39.94 -36.75
C GLY A 802 9.56 -38.72 -35.82
N VAL A 803 8.99 -38.86 -34.61
CA VAL A 803 8.89 -37.74 -33.65
C VAL A 803 10.18 -37.56 -32.88
N TRP A 804 10.79 -38.65 -32.41
CA TRP A 804 12.09 -38.66 -31.73
C TRP A 804 13.21 -38.10 -32.61
N GLU A 805 13.26 -38.53 -33.88
CA GLU A 805 14.24 -38.09 -34.86
C GLU A 805 14.07 -36.60 -35.19
N ARG A 806 12.83 -36.11 -35.23
CA ARG A 806 12.53 -34.68 -35.44
C ARG A 806 12.98 -33.82 -34.25
N LEU A 807 12.72 -34.26 -33.00
CA LEU A 807 13.20 -33.57 -31.80
C LEU A 807 14.74 -33.55 -31.75
N THR A 808 15.38 -34.67 -32.04
CA THR A 808 16.86 -34.78 -32.07
C THR A 808 17.48 -33.92 -33.16
N SER A 809 16.84 -33.86 -34.35
CA SER A 809 17.26 -33.01 -35.46
C SER A 809 17.11 -31.52 -35.13
N PHE A 810 15.99 -31.13 -34.51
CA PHE A 810 15.80 -29.78 -33.97
C PHE A 810 16.91 -29.42 -32.97
N ALA A 811 17.15 -30.26 -31.96
CA ALA A 811 18.14 -30.00 -30.92
C ALA A 811 19.54 -29.82 -31.51
N LYS A 812 19.95 -30.72 -32.41
CA LYS A 812 21.22 -30.60 -33.14
C LYS A 812 21.31 -29.32 -33.98
N SER A 813 20.25 -28.97 -34.71
CA SER A 813 20.18 -27.75 -35.52
C SER A 813 20.31 -26.50 -34.65
N PHE A 814 19.59 -26.44 -33.53
CA PHE A 814 19.67 -25.35 -32.56
C PHE A 814 21.09 -25.20 -32.02
N SER A 815 21.71 -26.27 -31.52
CA SER A 815 23.07 -26.24 -30.97
C SER A 815 24.15 -25.88 -32.00
N GLN A 816 23.93 -26.15 -33.29
CA GLN A 816 24.88 -25.86 -34.37
C GLN A 816 24.81 -24.43 -34.91
N ARG A 817 23.71 -23.69 -34.68
CA ARG A 817 23.58 -22.30 -35.15
C ARG A 817 24.13 -21.32 -34.13
N SER A 818 25.34 -20.85 -34.39
CA SER A 818 26.13 -20.02 -33.47
C SER A 818 25.41 -18.79 -32.90
N HIS A 819 24.45 -18.18 -33.59
CA HIS A 819 23.80 -16.95 -33.10
C HIS A 819 22.71 -17.21 -32.02
N LEU A 820 21.83 -18.21 -32.21
CA LEU A 820 20.86 -18.61 -31.18
C LEU A 820 21.51 -19.48 -30.10
N ALA A 821 22.46 -20.35 -30.47
CA ALA A 821 23.24 -21.12 -29.51
C ALA A 821 24.02 -20.18 -28.57
N HIS A 822 24.65 -19.12 -29.08
CA HIS A 822 25.30 -18.11 -28.24
C HIS A 822 24.29 -17.33 -27.37
N ARG A 823 23.04 -17.10 -27.81
CA ARG A 823 21.99 -16.51 -26.96
C ARG A 823 21.53 -17.41 -25.83
N HIS A 824 21.62 -18.72 -25.99
CA HIS A 824 21.37 -19.69 -24.93
C HIS A 824 22.60 -19.87 -24.02
N GLN A 825 23.80 -19.94 -24.61
CA GLN A 825 25.07 -20.24 -23.92
C GLN A 825 25.79 -19.01 -23.34
N ALA A 826 25.34 -17.78 -23.63
CA ALA A 826 25.90 -16.56 -23.06
C ALA A 826 25.51 -16.37 -21.59
N GLN A 827 25.99 -17.29 -20.74
CA GLN A 827 26.26 -17.07 -19.33
C GLN A 827 27.41 -16.06 -19.18
N ASN A 828 27.20 -14.83 -19.65
CA ASN A 828 28.05 -13.72 -19.23
C ASN A 828 27.89 -13.58 -17.71
N SER A 829 29.01 -13.58 -16.98
CA SER A 829 29.11 -13.54 -15.51
C SER A 829 28.48 -12.31 -14.82
N ARG A 830 27.72 -11.49 -15.57
CA ARG A 830 26.93 -10.33 -15.13
C ARG A 830 25.42 -10.52 -15.30
N ARG A 831 24.95 -11.64 -15.85
CA ARG A 831 23.52 -11.99 -15.97
C ARG A 831 23.20 -13.22 -15.13
N ARG A 832 22.11 -13.17 -14.36
CA ARG A 832 21.57 -14.34 -13.65
C ARG A 832 20.81 -15.31 -14.56
N SER A 833 20.47 -14.93 -15.80
CA SER A 833 19.65 -15.74 -16.70
C SER A 833 20.02 -15.51 -18.19
N PRO A 834 19.92 -16.55 -19.05
CA PRO A 834 20.34 -16.48 -20.46
C PRO A 834 19.33 -15.74 -21.34
N PRO A 835 19.75 -14.94 -22.34
CA PRO A 835 18.84 -14.20 -23.24
C PRO A 835 17.67 -15.00 -23.83
N LEU A 836 17.88 -16.30 -24.11
CA LEU A 836 16.85 -17.24 -24.56
C LEU A 836 16.98 -18.56 -23.78
N GLU A 837 15.87 -19.01 -23.21
CA GLU A 837 15.75 -20.32 -22.55
C GLU A 837 14.84 -21.25 -23.37
N ILE A 838 15.16 -22.54 -23.40
CA ILE A 838 14.39 -23.59 -24.08
C ILE A 838 13.72 -24.47 -23.04
N LEU A 839 12.44 -24.80 -23.28
CA LEU A 839 11.65 -25.71 -22.47
C LEU A 839 11.04 -26.79 -23.38
N LEU A 840 10.91 -28.02 -22.90
CA LEU A 840 10.27 -29.13 -23.61
C LEU A 840 8.96 -29.52 -22.93
N VAL A 841 7.88 -29.64 -23.71
CA VAL A 841 6.60 -30.21 -23.27
C VAL A 841 6.22 -31.34 -24.23
N HIS A 842 6.35 -32.61 -23.84
CA HIS A 842 6.06 -33.75 -24.71
C HIS A 842 4.70 -34.40 -24.43
N ALA A 843 4.08 -35.00 -25.46
CA ALA A 843 2.76 -35.61 -25.36
C ALA A 843 2.78 -37.12 -25.02
N SER A 844 3.95 -37.68 -24.71
CA SER A 844 4.10 -39.05 -24.20
C SER A 844 3.79 -39.13 -22.70
N PRO A 845 3.28 -40.27 -22.20
CA PRO A 845 3.21 -40.54 -20.77
C PRO A 845 4.59 -40.40 -20.13
N ARG A 846 4.68 -39.69 -19.00
CA ARG A 846 5.92 -39.30 -18.33
C ARG A 846 6.85 -40.49 -18.10
N THR A 847 6.29 -41.60 -17.62
CA THR A 847 7.01 -42.84 -17.28
C THR A 847 7.50 -43.65 -18.48
N SER A 848 7.18 -43.26 -19.71
CA SER A 848 7.62 -43.95 -20.94
C SER A 848 8.90 -43.38 -21.56
N ILE A 849 9.43 -42.27 -21.00
CA ILE A 849 10.61 -41.55 -21.47
C ILE A 849 11.54 -41.34 -20.28
N ASN A 850 12.84 -41.58 -20.41
CA ASN A 850 13.80 -41.17 -19.38
C ASN A 850 14.32 -39.77 -19.70
N LEU A 851 14.49 -38.92 -18.68
CA LEU A 851 14.98 -37.54 -18.88
C LEU A 851 16.33 -37.52 -19.63
N LEU A 852 17.29 -38.34 -19.18
CA LEU A 852 18.65 -38.36 -19.71
C LEU A 852 18.78 -39.05 -21.09
N ASP A 853 17.70 -39.65 -21.61
CA ASP A 853 17.69 -40.16 -22.99
C ASP A 853 17.38 -39.02 -24.00
N LEU A 854 16.82 -37.90 -23.54
CA LEU A 854 16.50 -36.74 -24.39
C LEU A 854 17.77 -35.97 -24.77
N PRO A 855 17.72 -35.06 -25.77
CA PRO A 855 18.85 -34.18 -26.08
C PRO A 855 19.21 -33.22 -24.93
N ASP A 856 20.50 -33.10 -24.63
CA ASP A 856 21.08 -32.32 -23.50
C ASP A 856 20.58 -30.87 -23.38
N ILE A 857 20.10 -30.25 -24.47
CA ILE A 857 19.54 -28.89 -24.41
C ILE A 857 18.27 -28.78 -23.52
N PHE A 858 17.62 -29.91 -23.23
CA PHE A 858 16.42 -29.99 -22.38
C PHE A 858 16.71 -30.47 -20.95
N HIS A 859 17.97 -30.79 -20.67
CA HIS A 859 18.53 -31.10 -19.35
C HIS A 859 20.04 -30.75 -19.38
N PRO A 860 20.43 -29.47 -19.44
CA PRO A 860 21.86 -29.12 -19.50
C PRO A 860 22.59 -29.59 -18.23
N PHE A 861 23.83 -30.08 -18.41
CA PHE A 861 24.74 -30.38 -17.31
C PHE A 861 25.57 -29.15 -16.94
N ASP A 862 25.69 -28.89 -15.65
CA ASP A 862 26.57 -27.91 -15.04
C ASP A 862 27.59 -28.66 -14.15
N ASP A 863 28.88 -28.33 -14.24
CA ASP A 863 29.94 -29.05 -13.53
C ASP A 863 29.88 -28.87 -11.99
N GLU A 864 29.23 -27.82 -11.49
CA GLU A 864 29.04 -27.55 -10.06
C GLU A 864 27.67 -28.03 -9.54
N LEU A 865 26.61 -27.84 -10.33
CA LEU A 865 25.21 -28.08 -9.93
C LEU A 865 24.62 -29.40 -10.44
N GLY A 866 25.26 -30.05 -11.42
CA GLY A 866 24.78 -31.28 -12.05
C GLY A 866 23.75 -31.04 -13.17
N TRP A 867 22.83 -31.99 -13.36
CA TRP A 867 21.80 -31.90 -14.39
C TRP A 867 20.68 -30.92 -14.00
N ASP A 868 20.23 -30.10 -14.95
CA ASP A 868 19.03 -29.27 -14.79
C ASP A 868 17.75 -30.10 -15.00
N TYR A 869 17.00 -30.29 -13.93
CA TYR A 869 15.78 -31.11 -13.88
C TYR A 869 14.50 -30.34 -14.22
N TRP A 870 14.56 -29.03 -14.48
CA TRP A 870 13.37 -28.15 -14.53
C TRP A 870 13.06 -27.59 -15.93
N LYS A 871 13.65 -28.16 -16.99
CA LYS A 871 13.40 -27.77 -18.40
C LYS A 871 12.53 -28.72 -19.21
N THR A 872 12.23 -29.92 -18.71
CA THR A 872 11.41 -30.92 -19.42
C THR A 872 10.15 -31.28 -18.66
N PHE A 873 9.03 -31.29 -19.38
CA PHE A 873 7.69 -31.54 -18.87
C PHE A 873 6.89 -32.46 -19.81
N ALA A 874 5.86 -33.09 -19.27
CA ALA A 874 4.94 -33.98 -19.96
C ALA A 874 3.49 -33.45 -19.90
N ASP A 875 2.75 -33.64 -21.00
CA ASP A 875 1.29 -33.52 -21.06
C ASP A 875 0.64 -34.88 -20.80
N ASP A 876 0.69 -35.28 -19.53
CA ASP A 876 0.27 -36.57 -18.97
C ASP A 876 -0.74 -36.32 -17.84
N ASP A 877 -1.78 -37.15 -17.69
CA ASP A 877 -2.83 -37.05 -16.66
C ASP A 877 -2.67 -38.08 -15.52
N ALA A 878 -1.66 -38.97 -15.60
CA ALA A 878 -1.51 -40.13 -14.73
C ALA A 878 -1.40 -39.85 -13.22
N TYR A 879 -1.05 -38.62 -12.82
CA TYR A 879 -0.83 -38.23 -11.42
C TYR A 879 -1.77 -37.11 -10.93
N ASP A 880 -2.36 -36.32 -11.83
CA ASP A 880 -3.31 -35.26 -11.50
C ASP A 880 -4.40 -35.16 -12.61
N PRO A 881 -5.68 -35.38 -12.32
CA PRO A 881 -6.76 -35.30 -13.31
C PRO A 881 -6.96 -33.89 -13.91
N ASN A 882 -6.27 -32.86 -13.41
CA ASN A 882 -6.24 -31.52 -13.99
C ASN A 882 -5.15 -31.34 -15.06
N SER A 883 -4.15 -32.23 -15.10
CA SER A 883 -3.10 -32.28 -16.12
C SER A 883 -3.51 -33.10 -17.37
N GLY A 884 -2.58 -33.35 -18.29
CA GLY A 884 -2.82 -34.08 -19.56
C GLY A 884 -3.68 -33.36 -20.61
N LYS A 885 -3.91 -32.05 -20.43
CA LYS A 885 -4.81 -31.21 -21.23
C LYS A 885 -4.10 -30.14 -22.05
N ALA A 886 -2.78 -29.96 -21.94
CA ALA A 886 -2.05 -28.85 -22.55
C ALA A 886 -2.09 -28.91 -24.09
N TYR A 887 -1.80 -30.06 -24.72
CA TYR A 887 -1.85 -30.16 -26.20
C TYR A 887 -3.26 -29.91 -26.74
N ALA A 888 -4.28 -30.48 -26.10
CA ALA A 888 -5.67 -30.28 -26.49
C ALA A 888 -6.12 -28.82 -26.27
N GLY A 889 -5.74 -28.24 -25.14
CA GLY A 889 -6.03 -26.86 -24.74
C GLY A 889 -5.43 -25.83 -25.68
N TYR A 890 -4.17 -26.00 -26.11
CA TYR A 890 -3.53 -25.17 -27.13
C TYR A 890 -3.97 -25.49 -28.57
N GLY A 891 -4.66 -26.61 -28.80
CA GLY A 891 -5.02 -27.08 -30.13
C GLY A 891 -3.82 -27.51 -30.96
N ILE A 892 -2.80 -28.10 -30.31
CA ILE A 892 -1.56 -28.62 -30.90
C ILE A 892 -1.74 -30.10 -31.25
N ASP A 893 -1.28 -30.49 -32.44
CA ASP A 893 -1.30 -31.87 -32.90
C ASP A 893 -0.27 -32.74 -32.14
N ARG A 894 -0.71 -33.86 -31.54
CA ARG A 894 0.13 -34.74 -30.71
C ARG A 894 1.18 -35.53 -31.51
N ASP A 895 1.07 -35.65 -32.83
CA ASP A 895 2.04 -36.37 -33.66
C ASP A 895 3.01 -35.39 -34.38
N LEU A 896 2.58 -34.16 -34.67
CA LEU A 896 3.42 -33.13 -35.32
C LEU A 896 4.16 -32.21 -34.34
N GLY A 897 3.49 -31.74 -33.29
CA GLY A 897 4.04 -30.73 -32.40
C GLY A 897 4.28 -29.35 -33.05
N CYS A 898 4.85 -28.42 -32.29
CA CYS A 898 5.22 -27.08 -32.75
C CYS A 898 6.26 -26.40 -31.84
N LEU A 899 6.80 -25.27 -32.30
CA LEU A 899 7.58 -24.32 -31.51
C LEU A 899 6.69 -23.13 -31.16
N VAL A 900 6.66 -22.73 -29.89
CA VAL A 900 6.00 -21.51 -29.42
C VAL A 900 7.05 -20.62 -28.77
N LEU A 901 7.28 -19.44 -29.32
CA LEU A 901 8.18 -18.45 -28.73
C LEU A 901 7.37 -17.45 -27.89
N CYS A 902 7.69 -17.35 -26.61
CA CYS A 902 7.17 -16.33 -25.71
C CYS A 902 8.23 -15.26 -25.42
N ARG A 903 7.77 -14.00 -25.38
CA ARG A 903 8.50 -12.83 -24.89
C ARG A 903 8.78 -12.93 -23.38
N PRO A 904 9.69 -12.10 -22.84
CA PRO A 904 9.87 -11.96 -21.39
C PRO A 904 8.56 -11.62 -20.64
N ASP A 905 7.67 -10.84 -21.25
CA ASP A 905 6.34 -10.52 -20.72
C ASP A 905 5.28 -11.62 -20.93
N GLN A 906 5.70 -12.85 -21.25
CA GLN A 906 4.87 -14.05 -21.47
C GLN A 906 3.88 -13.97 -22.65
N HIS A 907 3.96 -12.94 -23.51
CA HIS A 907 3.15 -12.89 -24.73
C HIS A 907 3.78 -13.75 -25.84
N VAL A 908 2.93 -14.47 -26.58
CA VAL A 908 3.34 -15.32 -27.70
C VAL A 908 3.73 -14.44 -28.87
N ALA A 909 4.97 -14.59 -29.30
CA ALA A 909 5.65 -13.71 -30.24
C ALA A 909 5.72 -14.31 -31.64
N TRP A 910 5.91 -15.63 -31.71
CA TRP A 910 6.04 -16.41 -32.94
C TRP A 910 5.64 -17.87 -32.68
N ILE A 911 5.06 -18.51 -33.69
CA ILE A 911 4.77 -19.95 -33.70
C ILE A 911 5.25 -20.52 -35.03
N GLY A 912 5.91 -21.68 -35.00
CA GLY A 912 6.37 -22.36 -36.20
C GLY A 912 6.62 -23.84 -35.96
N ARG A 913 7.16 -24.53 -36.97
CA ARG A 913 7.42 -25.97 -36.91
C ARG A 913 8.82 -26.28 -36.37
N LEU A 914 9.02 -27.49 -35.85
CA LEU A 914 10.34 -27.96 -35.36
C LEU A 914 11.43 -27.99 -36.46
N ASP A 915 11.06 -28.06 -37.73
CA ASP A 915 11.95 -27.99 -38.90
C ASP A 915 12.21 -26.55 -39.40
N GLU A 916 11.47 -25.54 -38.92
CA GLU A 916 11.51 -24.14 -39.40
C GLU A 916 12.51 -23.24 -38.66
N MET A 917 13.66 -23.78 -38.25
CA MET A 917 14.69 -23.02 -37.51
C MET A 917 15.17 -21.74 -38.22
N ALA A 918 15.11 -21.68 -39.55
CA ALA A 918 15.42 -20.46 -40.30
C ALA A 918 14.37 -19.35 -40.13
N GLY A 919 13.10 -19.70 -39.87
CA GLY A 919 12.06 -18.73 -39.54
C GLY A 919 12.32 -18.06 -38.19
N LEU A 920 12.75 -18.84 -37.20
CA LEU A 920 13.08 -18.35 -35.86
C LEU A 920 14.34 -17.46 -35.85
N ASP A 921 15.39 -17.84 -36.59
CA ASP A 921 16.58 -16.99 -36.78
C ASP A 921 16.21 -15.64 -37.44
N ASN A 922 15.42 -15.70 -38.52
CA ASN A 922 15.00 -14.51 -39.25
C ASN A 922 14.19 -13.58 -38.34
N TYR A 923 13.20 -14.11 -37.61
CA TYR A 923 12.41 -13.36 -36.62
C TYR A 923 13.31 -12.60 -35.64
N PHE A 924 14.27 -13.28 -35.00
CA PHE A 924 15.17 -12.60 -34.08
C PHE A 924 16.07 -11.56 -34.76
N SER A 925 16.50 -11.80 -36.00
CA SER A 925 17.41 -10.89 -36.72
C SER A 925 16.81 -9.51 -37.03
N GLU A 926 15.47 -9.38 -37.05
CA GLU A 926 14.76 -8.11 -37.32
C GLU A 926 14.97 -7.04 -36.24
N PHE A 927 15.28 -7.44 -34.99
CA PHE A 927 15.40 -6.52 -33.85
C PHE A 927 16.64 -6.74 -32.97
N SER A 928 17.57 -7.56 -33.44
CA SER A 928 18.79 -7.92 -32.70
C SER A 928 19.96 -7.02 -33.09
N ARG A 929 20.69 -6.52 -32.09
CA ARG A 929 22.03 -5.96 -32.35
C ARG A 929 22.98 -7.10 -32.78
N GLN A 930 23.73 -6.84 -33.85
CA GLN A 930 24.78 -7.71 -34.40
C GLN A 930 26.06 -7.62 -33.57
#